data_AF-A0A7G6WRU7-F1
#
_entry.id   AF-A0A7G6WRU7-F1
#
_cell.length_a   1.000
_cell.length_b   1.000
_cell.length_c   1.000
_cell.angle_alpha   90.00
_cell.angle_beta   90.00
_cell.angle_gamma   90.00
#
_symmetry.space_group_name_H-M   'P 1'
#
loop_
_entity.id
_entity.type
_entity.pdbx_description
1 polymer ?
#
loop_
_entity_poly.entity_id
_entity_poly.type
_entity_poly.pdbx_seq_one_letter_code
_entity_poly.pdbx_strand_id
1 'polypeptide(L)'
;MQTTAESPAPQWLRVEDHDARQPSAGRALSTAHSSHPRLSWVVPLVRQGQRQIAYRVIAAAGDGDPREIAETAAEALLLDTGRVESAENAHVRWPSRPIVAHSRLRWAVQTWDEHGTASCWSEPAELVLGPLELTDWTASWVAVLPTKAVRRSFRTDQAVARATLHLAGHGQFRAAIDGTPVNADACDPSRTALSRATVRSYDVSSLLESPAEHVVAVAVGIGHYRLALQAARVLAELVVEFADGSVRRIGTGPDWRYADSPVTTDEPFYLEAHDARRGRDWASPGADSSGWPTARPAEGPETVTPDAGPPVCVVEEIVATRVAESSGAVYDVGRNVAARSRVVLHGVEPGTEVEIVHGEKLDAAGQVDTLNIRLPDDADRERQLVRWICRGDHEVIEAWFAVHGFRYVEVRGLPAGARAEVVARVLHSDLASTGCFQSDDALLDRMVEMAARTQRNNTHSHPEDCPTREQGGWTGDASVSAEAAFCHLDMAGVYRHWLTDVMADQRADGGILGVTPHLQGEALVQPADPVWGSAMTEIPLQHWRSVGDPSLIELTLPAMRRWVEWQLGTVEGGVVRHADISYGADWLAPEQTPPILLQTAAVIRSLRALAELERAVGNEAHAADRDRQADDLVGTSRSQFRDPVTGKWGNGSQASGAVALISGMANGSEQRQLTEAIAVDMHHRDNRLSSGFAGTQSVVRAMSAADGGISLLDALHQPTQPGIGSMLVDGPGTFWETWWIDDGNVGVASLDHVGLAAPFAAWAWRTVAGIAPLTAGYRRFAIAPRLLGPVGHCRAQLETGRGRIEVVWQLDGTELTAELVVPVGAVAVVSLPGVEAEDLLVDGRPARDHPRAKLTAGGTELESGRYLLVASGVERAERTAAIGAAPDVPPGGSCRVPVMAAERTAATIKSGWKVSQADGQLLVTAGPDVTVGDSAELALIDADGRPVARRTVRAGVSGTWLSNGVCDPRWTADDSMTVEVLEKTYVCTPVYHGPIPSPVIEARLPQLRAGETRWLRLPFADPVDLGPATVVHAEFDLCGPYLPGRTVIPVLRITTAPGERRTGTTRALPVSWNRVAVDVAGWPGAKEITEIAVGLVWKDVHDWARGPKYEIGAVKAADTLFRVGRVGWTSAPRTW
;
A
#
# COMPACT_ATOMS: atom_id res chain seq x y z
N MET A 1 18.53 29.24 -39.00
CA MET A 1 17.98 28.55 -40.18
C MET A 1 17.12 27.39 -39.68
N GLN A 2 15.81 27.62 -39.52
CA GLN A 2 14.86 26.56 -39.20
C GLN A 2 14.53 25.85 -40.52
N THR A 3 15.15 24.69 -40.76
CA THR A 3 14.65 23.76 -41.77
C THR A 3 13.23 23.38 -41.36
N THR A 4 12.30 23.40 -42.32
CA THR A 4 10.94 22.86 -42.23
C THR A 4 11.01 21.36 -41.96
N ALA A 5 11.39 20.99 -40.73
CA ALA A 5 11.36 19.63 -40.27
C ALA A 5 9.88 19.24 -40.18
N GLU A 6 9.50 18.23 -40.96
CA GLU A 6 8.18 17.61 -40.92
C GLU A 6 7.75 17.36 -39.46
N SER A 7 6.46 17.49 -39.17
CA SER A 7 5.94 17.10 -37.86
C SER A 7 6.26 15.62 -37.63
N PRO A 8 6.83 15.22 -36.48
CA PRO A 8 7.27 13.85 -36.28
C PRO A 8 6.08 12.89 -36.25
N ALA A 9 6.26 11.70 -36.83
CA ALA A 9 5.26 10.65 -36.75
C ALA A 9 4.95 10.30 -35.29
N PRO A 10 3.67 10.12 -34.90
CA PRO A 10 3.30 9.67 -33.56
C PRO A 10 3.93 8.31 -33.23
N GLN A 11 4.30 8.13 -31.97
CA GLN A 11 4.96 6.93 -31.44
C GLN A 11 4.24 6.43 -30.18
N TRP A 12 4.66 5.27 -29.66
CA TRP A 12 4.08 4.64 -28.45
C TRP A 12 2.55 4.60 -28.49
N LEU A 13 2.02 4.01 -29.57
CA LEU A 13 0.59 3.79 -29.70
C LEU A 13 0.14 2.82 -28.61
N ARG A 14 -0.91 3.20 -27.88
CA ARG A 14 -1.52 2.38 -26.83
C ARG A 14 -2.97 2.13 -27.14
N VAL A 15 -3.43 0.92 -26.79
CA VAL A 15 -4.84 0.55 -26.73
C VAL A 15 -5.13 0.29 -25.26
N GLU A 16 -6.14 0.97 -24.73
CA GLU A 16 -6.42 0.99 -23.29
C GLU A 16 -5.17 1.45 -22.51
N ASP A 17 -4.75 0.63 -21.55
CA ASP A 17 -3.61 0.87 -20.68
C ASP A 17 -2.36 0.06 -21.15
N HIS A 18 -2.33 -0.45 -22.39
CA HIS A 18 -1.23 -1.31 -22.88
C HIS A 18 -0.50 -0.73 -24.11
N ASP A 19 0.81 -0.97 -24.23
CA ASP A 19 1.57 -0.69 -25.45
C ASP A 19 1.12 -1.64 -26.57
N ALA A 20 0.57 -1.08 -27.65
CA ALA A 20 -0.02 -1.84 -28.74
C ALA A 20 1.03 -2.41 -29.73
N ARG A 21 2.33 -2.23 -29.44
CA ARG A 21 3.44 -2.73 -30.27
C ARG A 21 4.30 -3.80 -29.58
N GLN A 22 4.17 -4.01 -28.27
CA GLN A 22 4.91 -5.06 -27.59
C GLN A 22 4.07 -6.33 -27.57
N PRO A 23 4.53 -7.44 -28.20
CA PRO A 23 3.90 -8.73 -27.94
C PRO A 23 4.09 -9.03 -26.45
N SER A 24 3.03 -9.49 -25.78
CA SER A 24 3.16 -10.00 -24.42
C SER A 24 4.03 -11.26 -24.44
N ALA A 25 4.70 -11.56 -23.32
CA ALA A 25 5.63 -12.68 -23.23
C ALA A 25 5.00 -14.00 -23.73
N GLY A 26 5.71 -14.70 -24.61
CA GLY A 26 5.30 -16.00 -25.14
C GLY A 26 4.17 -15.91 -26.17
N ARG A 27 3.03 -16.55 -25.87
CA ARG A 27 1.86 -16.66 -26.76
C ARG A 27 0.68 -15.78 -26.35
N ALA A 28 0.80 -15.03 -25.26
CA ALA A 28 -0.29 -14.21 -24.76
C ALA A 28 -0.64 -13.11 -25.78
N LEU A 29 -1.89 -12.65 -25.75
CA LEU A 29 -2.37 -11.51 -26.54
C LEU A 29 -2.76 -10.38 -25.60
N SER A 30 -2.37 -9.15 -25.94
CA SER A 30 -2.90 -7.95 -25.29
C SER A 30 -4.27 -7.64 -25.90
N THR A 31 -5.34 -7.95 -25.16
CA THR A 31 -6.72 -7.74 -25.61
C THR A 31 -7.33 -6.50 -24.98
N ALA A 32 -8.03 -5.70 -25.77
CA ALA A 32 -8.83 -4.60 -25.24
C ALA A 32 -9.98 -5.12 -24.37
N HIS A 33 -10.24 -4.44 -23.26
CA HIS A 33 -11.33 -4.80 -22.33
C HIS A 33 -12.65 -4.06 -22.60
N SER A 34 -12.79 -3.40 -23.75
CA SER A 34 -14.00 -2.67 -24.15
C SER A 34 -14.23 -2.76 -25.66
N SER A 35 -15.51 -2.77 -26.06
CA SER A 35 -15.91 -2.63 -27.47
C SER A 35 -15.73 -1.21 -28.01
N HIS A 36 -15.47 -0.22 -27.15
CA HIS A 36 -15.08 1.13 -27.53
C HIS A 36 -13.74 1.50 -26.90
N PRO A 37 -12.66 0.90 -27.38
CA PRO A 37 -11.39 1.02 -26.69
C PRO A 37 -10.82 2.44 -26.73
N ARG A 38 -9.99 2.78 -25.75
CA ARG A 38 -9.25 4.05 -25.67
C ARG A 38 -7.95 3.93 -26.44
N LEU A 39 -7.66 4.93 -27.27
CA LEU A 39 -6.44 5.02 -28.06
C LEU A 39 -5.56 6.16 -27.54
N SER A 40 -4.27 5.91 -27.36
CA SER A 40 -3.31 6.96 -26.99
C SER A 40 -2.08 6.92 -27.89
N TRP A 41 -1.41 8.07 -28.02
CA TRP A 41 -0.16 8.20 -28.77
C TRP A 41 0.70 9.34 -28.21
N VAL A 42 2.01 9.16 -28.27
CA VAL A 42 2.98 10.19 -27.92
C VAL A 42 3.44 10.91 -29.18
N VAL A 43 3.36 12.24 -29.15
CA VAL A 43 3.93 13.09 -30.19
C VAL A 43 5.39 13.39 -29.80
N PRO A 44 6.39 12.95 -30.58
CA PRO A 44 7.79 13.20 -30.23
C PRO A 44 8.11 14.68 -30.12
N LEU A 45 8.82 15.06 -29.05
CA LEU A 45 9.26 16.43 -28.83
C LEU A 45 10.53 16.72 -29.66
N VAL A 46 10.38 17.48 -30.75
CA VAL A 46 11.49 17.87 -31.64
C VAL A 46 11.71 19.38 -31.72
N ARG A 47 10.75 20.18 -31.24
CA ARG A 47 10.83 21.65 -31.18
C ARG A 47 10.26 22.18 -29.87
N GLN A 48 10.75 23.35 -29.48
CA GLN A 48 10.22 24.10 -28.35
C GLN A 48 8.82 24.65 -28.65
N GLY A 49 7.90 24.56 -27.69
CA GLY A 49 6.51 25.01 -27.79
C GLY A 49 5.66 24.21 -28.78
N GLN A 50 6.09 22.99 -29.15
CA GLN A 50 5.40 22.13 -30.10
C GLN A 50 4.04 21.66 -29.55
N ARG A 51 2.98 21.72 -30.37
CA ARG A 51 1.62 21.34 -29.97
C ARG A 51 0.99 20.45 -31.01
N GLN A 52 0.10 19.56 -30.58
CA GLN A 52 -0.88 18.94 -31.46
C GLN A 52 -2.12 19.84 -31.52
N ILE A 53 -2.62 20.12 -32.72
CA ILE A 53 -3.89 20.84 -32.91
C ILE A 53 -4.99 19.98 -33.53
N ALA A 54 -4.61 18.90 -34.23
CA ALA A 54 -5.56 17.96 -34.81
C ALA A 54 -4.94 16.56 -34.94
N TYR A 55 -5.80 15.55 -35.13
CA TYR A 55 -5.40 14.18 -35.44
C TYR A 55 -6.33 13.53 -36.48
N ARG A 56 -5.90 12.40 -37.06
CA ARG A 56 -6.71 11.50 -37.89
C ARG A 56 -6.31 10.06 -37.57
N VAL A 57 -7.30 9.23 -37.25
CA VAL A 57 -7.12 7.80 -37.00
C VAL A 57 -7.79 7.02 -38.13
N ILE A 58 -7.07 6.02 -38.66
CA ILE A 58 -7.58 5.06 -39.64
C ILE A 58 -7.41 3.64 -39.09
N ALA A 59 -8.34 2.74 -39.42
CA ALA A 59 -8.24 1.33 -39.05
C ALA A 59 -8.82 0.40 -40.11
N ALA A 60 -8.24 -0.79 -40.23
CA ALA A 60 -8.64 -1.84 -41.16
C ALA A 60 -8.71 -3.21 -40.46
N ALA A 61 -9.59 -4.08 -40.95
CA ALA A 61 -9.78 -5.43 -40.42
C ALA A 61 -8.58 -6.35 -40.72
N GLY A 62 -8.30 -7.29 -39.81
CA GLY A 62 -7.24 -8.28 -39.99
C GLY A 62 -5.85 -7.66 -40.03
N ASP A 63 -4.97 -8.25 -40.85
CA ASP A 63 -3.55 -7.88 -40.91
C ASP A 63 -3.22 -6.79 -41.94
N GLY A 64 -4.22 -6.32 -42.68
CA GLY A 64 -4.05 -5.31 -43.73
C GLY A 64 -3.50 -3.99 -43.19
N ASP A 65 -2.60 -3.35 -43.94
CA ASP A 65 -2.09 -2.03 -43.58
C ASP A 65 -3.18 -0.98 -43.85
N PRO A 66 -3.72 -0.30 -42.83
CA PRO A 66 -4.76 0.69 -43.03
C PRO A 66 -4.28 1.87 -43.89
N ARG A 67 -2.98 2.16 -43.95
CA ARG A 67 -2.40 3.25 -44.75
C ARG A 67 -2.54 2.96 -46.24
N GLU A 68 -2.20 1.75 -46.66
CA GLU A 68 -2.32 1.31 -48.06
C GLU A 68 -3.80 1.25 -48.48
N ILE A 69 -4.66 0.68 -47.61
CA ILE A 69 -6.10 0.60 -47.87
C ILE A 69 -6.72 1.99 -48.03
N ALA A 70 -6.31 2.96 -47.20
CA ALA A 70 -6.77 4.34 -47.31
C ALA A 70 -6.45 4.98 -48.68
N GLU A 71 -5.37 4.57 -49.34
CA GLU A 71 -4.96 5.07 -50.66
C GLU A 71 -5.65 4.32 -51.81
N THR A 72 -5.79 2.99 -51.70
CA THR A 72 -6.24 2.15 -52.81
C THR A 72 -7.73 1.78 -52.78
N ALA A 73 -8.35 1.74 -51.59
CA ALA A 73 -9.71 1.26 -51.37
C ALA A 73 -10.28 1.84 -50.05
N ALA A 74 -10.37 3.16 -49.94
CA ALA A 74 -10.74 3.86 -48.70
C ALA A 74 -12.08 3.39 -48.11
N GLU A 75 -13.03 2.94 -48.95
CA GLU A 75 -14.31 2.37 -48.54
C GLU A 75 -14.19 1.04 -47.77
N ALA A 76 -13.03 0.38 -47.80
CA ALA A 76 -12.74 -0.84 -47.07
C ALA A 76 -12.18 -0.60 -45.65
N LEU A 77 -11.94 0.66 -45.26
CA LEU A 77 -11.57 1.00 -43.88
C LEU A 77 -12.75 0.77 -42.93
N LEU A 78 -12.44 0.21 -41.75
CA LEU A 78 -13.40 0.10 -40.64
C LEU A 78 -13.62 1.43 -39.93
N LEU A 79 -12.59 2.27 -39.94
CA LEU A 79 -12.60 3.60 -39.34
C LEU A 79 -11.72 4.53 -40.17
N ASP A 80 -12.24 5.73 -40.41
CA ASP A 80 -11.49 6.92 -40.78
C ASP A 80 -12.14 8.12 -40.11
N THR A 81 -11.46 8.74 -39.15
CA THR A 81 -12.03 9.89 -38.43
C THR A 81 -12.07 11.16 -39.28
N GLY A 82 -11.38 11.18 -40.42
CA GLY A 82 -10.94 12.43 -41.03
C GLY A 82 -10.08 13.25 -40.08
N ARG A 83 -9.84 14.52 -40.42
CA ARG A 83 -9.13 15.46 -39.55
C ARG A 83 -10.07 15.92 -38.42
N VAL A 84 -9.70 15.60 -37.19
CA VAL A 84 -10.40 16.02 -35.97
C VAL A 84 -9.61 17.14 -35.30
N GLU A 85 -10.19 18.34 -35.19
CA GLU A 85 -9.58 19.47 -34.46
C GLU A 85 -9.60 19.19 -32.96
N SER A 86 -8.49 18.72 -32.42
CA SER A 86 -8.31 18.38 -31.01
C SER A 86 -6.83 18.27 -30.63
N ALA A 87 -6.50 18.80 -29.45
CA ALA A 87 -5.19 18.65 -28.83
C ALA A 87 -5.05 17.35 -28.01
N GLU A 88 -6.11 16.55 -27.90
CA GLU A 88 -6.07 15.30 -27.13
C GLU A 88 -5.27 14.22 -27.86
N ASN A 89 -4.37 13.57 -27.13
CA ASN A 89 -3.51 12.49 -27.60
C ASN A 89 -3.44 11.30 -26.63
N ALA A 90 -4.22 11.35 -25.55
CA ALA A 90 -4.31 10.30 -24.55
C ALA A 90 -5.78 9.96 -24.32
N HIS A 91 -6.07 8.66 -24.19
CA HIS A 91 -7.39 8.13 -23.85
C HIS A 91 -8.50 8.51 -24.82
N VAL A 92 -8.18 8.68 -26.11
CA VAL A 92 -9.15 9.02 -27.16
C VAL A 92 -10.03 7.81 -27.41
N ARG A 93 -11.29 7.89 -26.98
CA ARG A 93 -12.26 6.80 -27.14
C ARG A 93 -12.52 6.49 -28.61
N TRP A 94 -12.61 5.20 -28.94
CA TRP A 94 -12.98 4.70 -30.26
C TRP A 94 -14.28 5.37 -30.75
N PRO A 95 -14.23 6.13 -31.87
CA PRO A 95 -15.32 7.01 -32.27
C PRO A 95 -16.34 6.37 -33.23
N SER A 96 -16.19 5.08 -33.54
CA SER A 96 -17.08 4.35 -34.47
C SER A 96 -18.00 3.39 -33.71
N ARG A 97 -18.72 2.56 -34.47
CA ARG A 97 -19.54 1.47 -33.93
C ARG A 97 -18.71 0.55 -33.03
N PRO A 98 -19.34 -0.09 -32.03
CA PRO A 98 -18.65 -1.04 -31.16
C PRO A 98 -17.94 -2.11 -31.99
N ILE A 99 -16.69 -2.39 -31.61
CA ILE A 99 -15.90 -3.47 -32.21
C ILE A 99 -16.49 -4.79 -31.71
N VAL A 100 -16.67 -5.74 -32.63
CA VAL A 100 -17.25 -7.05 -32.33
C VAL A 100 -16.23 -7.91 -31.57
N ALA A 101 -16.68 -8.74 -30.63
CA ALA A 101 -15.82 -9.72 -29.96
C ALA A 101 -15.11 -10.63 -30.97
N HIS A 102 -13.93 -11.15 -30.61
CA HIS A 102 -13.06 -11.96 -31.49
C HIS A 102 -12.46 -11.21 -32.69
N SER A 103 -12.55 -9.87 -32.74
CA SER A 103 -11.98 -9.08 -33.83
C SER A 103 -10.49 -8.81 -33.63
N ARG A 104 -9.76 -8.77 -34.75
CA ARG A 104 -8.40 -8.23 -34.85
C ARG A 104 -8.38 -7.15 -35.93
N LEU A 105 -7.74 -6.02 -35.64
CA LEU A 105 -7.61 -4.91 -36.57
C LEU A 105 -6.29 -4.19 -36.37
N ARG A 106 -5.85 -3.48 -37.41
CA ARG A 106 -4.67 -2.60 -37.36
C ARG A 106 -5.11 -1.16 -37.52
N TRP A 107 -4.49 -0.26 -36.75
CA TRP A 107 -4.81 1.17 -36.78
C TRP A 107 -3.55 2.03 -36.83
N ALA A 108 -3.66 3.20 -37.45
CA ALA A 108 -2.58 4.18 -37.53
C ALA A 108 -3.14 5.58 -37.25
N VAL A 109 -2.26 6.48 -36.80
CA VAL A 109 -2.60 7.87 -36.48
C VAL A 109 -1.65 8.85 -37.15
N GLN A 110 -2.22 9.96 -37.62
CA GLN A 110 -1.52 11.13 -38.13
C GLN A 110 -1.94 12.35 -37.31
N THR A 111 -1.03 13.30 -37.11
CA THR A 111 -1.24 14.51 -36.30
C THR A 111 -0.89 15.77 -37.06
N TRP A 112 -1.43 16.91 -36.63
CA TRP A 112 -1.08 18.24 -37.15
C TRP A 112 -0.49 19.10 -36.03
N ASP A 113 0.57 19.81 -36.36
CA ASP A 113 1.27 20.70 -35.42
C ASP A 113 0.70 22.13 -35.39
N GLU A 114 1.26 22.99 -34.54
CA GLU A 114 0.89 24.40 -34.39
C GLU A 114 0.98 25.23 -35.68
N HIS A 115 1.69 24.75 -36.70
CA HIS A 115 1.82 25.40 -38.01
C HIS A 115 0.84 24.84 -39.05
N GLY A 116 0.00 23.89 -38.66
CA GLY A 116 -0.90 23.16 -39.57
C GLY A 116 -0.17 22.14 -40.45
N THR A 117 1.06 21.76 -40.10
CA THR A 117 1.85 20.77 -40.82
C THR A 117 1.45 19.36 -40.36
N ALA A 118 1.05 18.51 -41.30
CA ALA A 118 0.77 17.11 -41.02
C ALA A 118 2.07 16.34 -40.72
N SER A 119 2.02 15.38 -39.80
CA SER A 119 3.08 14.40 -39.62
C SER A 119 3.02 13.27 -40.65
N CYS A 120 4.09 12.49 -40.75
CA CYS A 120 3.98 11.15 -41.32
C CYS A 120 3.02 10.29 -40.47
N TRP A 121 2.39 9.29 -41.08
CA TRP A 121 1.62 8.29 -40.33
C TRP A 121 2.51 7.57 -39.32
N SER A 122 1.93 7.21 -38.16
CA SER A 122 2.55 6.24 -37.28
C SER A 122 2.72 4.88 -37.97
N GLU A 123 3.60 4.04 -37.43
CA GLU A 123 3.54 2.62 -37.75
C GLU A 123 2.20 2.03 -37.25
N PRO A 124 1.50 1.18 -38.05
CA PRO A 124 0.23 0.63 -37.63
C PRO A 124 0.38 -0.30 -36.44
N ALA A 125 -0.43 -0.08 -35.40
CA ALA A 125 -0.48 -0.89 -34.20
C ALA A 125 -1.68 -1.85 -34.23
N GLU A 126 -1.58 -2.93 -33.45
CA GLU A 126 -2.64 -3.94 -33.38
C GLU A 126 -3.67 -3.60 -32.32
N LEU A 127 -4.90 -4.04 -32.55
CA LEU A 127 -5.98 -4.02 -31.59
C LEU A 127 -6.75 -5.34 -31.69
N VAL A 128 -6.73 -6.10 -30.60
CA VAL A 128 -7.38 -7.42 -30.49
C VAL A 128 -8.48 -7.38 -29.45
N LEU A 129 -9.63 -7.98 -29.78
CA LEU A 129 -10.70 -8.28 -28.82
C LEU A 129 -10.86 -9.79 -28.71
N GLY A 130 -10.89 -10.29 -27.47
CA GLY A 130 -11.40 -11.62 -27.16
C GLY A 130 -12.91 -11.60 -26.90
N PRO A 131 -13.43 -12.60 -26.15
CA PRO A 131 -14.74 -12.52 -25.51
C PRO A 131 -14.82 -11.33 -24.55
N LEU A 132 -15.87 -10.50 -24.64
CA LEU A 132 -16.11 -9.37 -23.75
C LEU A 132 -17.11 -9.72 -22.63
N GLU A 133 -18.03 -10.64 -22.92
CA GLU A 133 -19.08 -11.07 -22.00
C GLU A 133 -19.39 -12.57 -22.16
N LEU A 134 -20.20 -13.13 -21.25
CA LEU A 134 -20.54 -14.57 -21.26
C LEU A 134 -21.24 -15.02 -22.55
N THR A 135 -22.01 -14.14 -23.19
CA THR A 135 -22.72 -14.38 -24.46
C THR A 135 -21.81 -14.56 -25.67
N ASP A 136 -20.53 -14.18 -25.56
CA ASP A 136 -19.53 -14.37 -26.62
C ASP A 136 -18.93 -15.80 -26.66
N TRP A 137 -19.29 -16.65 -25.70
CA TRP A 137 -18.79 -18.02 -25.56
C TRP A 137 -19.80 -19.06 -26.06
N THR A 138 -19.28 -20.14 -26.65
CA THR A 138 -20.05 -21.37 -26.92
C THR A 138 -19.69 -22.50 -25.95
N ALA A 139 -18.55 -22.38 -25.26
CA ALA A 139 -18.11 -23.25 -24.19
C ALA A 139 -19.05 -23.19 -22.97
N SER A 140 -19.03 -24.27 -22.18
CA SER A 140 -19.71 -24.39 -20.90
C SER A 140 -18.71 -24.55 -19.77
N TRP A 141 -19.07 -24.05 -18.60
CA TRP A 141 -18.32 -24.21 -17.37
C TRP A 141 -18.21 -25.67 -16.94
N VAL A 142 -17.00 -26.11 -16.60
CA VAL A 142 -16.75 -27.44 -16.04
C VAL A 142 -15.99 -27.34 -14.72
N ALA A 143 -16.32 -28.21 -13.78
CA ALA A 143 -15.62 -28.32 -12.49
C ALA A 143 -14.41 -29.24 -12.66
N VAL A 144 -13.23 -28.85 -12.20
CA VAL A 144 -12.01 -29.67 -12.27
C VAL A 144 -11.34 -29.71 -10.91
N LEU A 145 -11.21 -30.91 -10.35
CA LEU A 145 -10.53 -31.08 -9.07
C LEU A 145 -9.06 -30.67 -9.19
N PRO A 146 -8.45 -30.08 -8.14
CA PRO A 146 -7.02 -29.84 -8.13
C PRO A 146 -6.30 -31.17 -8.38
N THR A 147 -5.13 -31.16 -9.04
CA THR A 147 -4.36 -32.34 -9.50
C THR A 147 -4.90 -33.06 -10.74
N LYS A 148 -6.02 -32.59 -11.30
CA LYS A 148 -6.59 -33.15 -12.53
C LYS A 148 -6.40 -32.20 -13.71
N ALA A 149 -6.62 -32.74 -14.89
CA ALA A 149 -6.77 -31.96 -16.11
C ALA A 149 -8.09 -32.32 -16.80
N VAL A 150 -8.52 -31.45 -17.71
CA VAL A 150 -9.57 -31.73 -18.70
C VAL A 150 -8.97 -31.62 -20.09
N ARG A 151 -9.39 -32.51 -21.00
CA ARG A 151 -8.92 -32.52 -22.38
C ARG A 151 -10.03 -32.81 -23.39
N ARG A 152 -9.76 -32.45 -24.64
CA ARG A 152 -10.55 -32.84 -25.81
C ARG A 152 -9.66 -33.05 -27.02
N SER A 153 -9.83 -34.19 -27.68
CA SER A 153 -9.29 -34.42 -29.02
C SER A 153 -10.19 -33.77 -30.08
N PHE A 154 -9.60 -33.20 -31.12
CA PHE A 154 -10.29 -32.66 -32.27
C PHE A 154 -9.44 -32.83 -33.54
N ARG A 155 -10.02 -32.60 -34.71
CA ARG A 155 -9.31 -32.72 -35.99
C ARG A 155 -9.35 -31.43 -36.78
N THR A 156 -8.25 -31.09 -37.42
CA THR A 156 -8.15 -30.05 -38.44
C THR A 156 -8.04 -30.73 -39.80
N ASP A 157 -8.98 -30.45 -40.71
CA ASP A 157 -9.05 -31.11 -42.02
C ASP A 157 -8.47 -30.22 -43.15
N GLN A 158 -8.12 -28.98 -42.83
CA GLN A 158 -7.55 -27.99 -43.74
C GLN A 158 -6.59 -27.05 -43.01
N ALA A 159 -5.84 -26.24 -43.78
CA ALA A 159 -4.88 -25.31 -43.23
C ALA A 159 -5.55 -24.25 -42.33
N VAL A 160 -5.01 -24.11 -41.12
CA VAL A 160 -5.42 -23.08 -40.15
C VAL A 160 -4.81 -21.75 -40.56
N ALA A 161 -5.64 -20.72 -40.73
CA ALA A 161 -5.18 -19.35 -40.95
C ALA A 161 -4.82 -18.69 -39.61
N ARG A 162 -5.63 -18.92 -38.58
CA ARG A 162 -5.42 -18.40 -37.23
C ARG A 162 -6.07 -19.30 -36.19
N ALA A 163 -5.47 -19.40 -35.01
CA ALA A 163 -6.08 -20.03 -33.86
C ALA A 163 -5.81 -19.26 -32.56
N THR A 164 -6.85 -19.06 -31.76
CA THR A 164 -6.78 -18.36 -30.48
C THR A 164 -7.41 -19.20 -29.38
N LEU A 165 -6.67 -19.41 -28.29
CA LEU A 165 -7.18 -20.06 -27.08
C LEU A 165 -7.56 -19.02 -26.05
N HIS A 166 -8.83 -19.01 -25.64
CA HIS A 166 -9.34 -18.20 -24.53
C HIS A 166 -9.48 -19.04 -23.27
N LEU A 167 -8.99 -18.53 -22.14
CA LEU A 167 -9.01 -19.17 -20.83
C LEU A 167 -9.67 -18.23 -19.82
N ALA A 168 -10.71 -18.69 -19.13
CA ALA A 168 -11.36 -17.98 -18.04
C ALA A 168 -11.75 -18.92 -16.91
N GLY A 169 -11.73 -18.43 -15.67
CA GLY A 169 -12.27 -19.18 -14.54
C GLY A 169 -11.61 -18.94 -13.19
N HIS A 170 -11.93 -19.82 -12.24
CA HIS A 170 -11.47 -19.77 -10.85
C HIS A 170 -10.50 -20.93 -10.60
N GLY A 171 -9.23 -20.60 -10.42
CA GLY A 171 -8.10 -21.53 -10.28
C GLY A 171 -6.88 -20.98 -11.02
N GLN A 172 -5.82 -21.78 -11.13
CA GLN A 172 -4.69 -21.48 -11.99
C GLN A 172 -4.53 -22.59 -13.02
N PHE A 173 -4.33 -22.22 -14.29
CA PHE A 173 -4.42 -23.16 -15.40
C PHE A 173 -3.06 -23.38 -16.05
N ARG A 174 -2.79 -24.63 -16.41
CA ARG A 174 -1.69 -25.04 -17.30
C ARG A 174 -2.31 -25.62 -18.56
N ALA A 175 -2.41 -24.80 -19.60
CA ALA A 175 -2.94 -25.22 -20.89
C ALA A 175 -1.84 -25.81 -21.78
N ALA A 176 -2.21 -26.79 -22.59
CA ALA A 176 -1.32 -27.40 -23.58
C ALA A 176 -2.09 -27.76 -24.86
N ILE A 177 -1.40 -27.67 -25.99
CA ILE A 177 -1.84 -28.24 -27.28
C ILE A 177 -0.78 -29.24 -27.71
N ASP A 178 -1.21 -30.48 -27.94
CA ASP A 178 -0.35 -31.62 -28.32
C ASP A 178 0.88 -31.78 -27.40
N GLY A 179 0.65 -31.62 -26.10
CA GLY A 179 1.70 -31.67 -25.06
C GLY A 179 2.58 -30.43 -24.96
N THR A 180 2.49 -29.48 -25.92
CA THR A 180 3.23 -28.22 -25.87
C THR A 180 2.52 -27.22 -24.96
N PRO A 181 3.15 -26.74 -23.87
CA PRO A 181 2.55 -25.74 -23.00
C PRO A 181 2.22 -24.43 -23.73
N VAL A 182 1.02 -23.90 -23.50
CA VAL A 182 0.58 -22.62 -24.08
C VAL A 182 0.98 -21.45 -23.19
N ASN A 183 0.76 -21.57 -21.88
CA ASN A 183 0.92 -20.50 -20.89
C ASN A 183 1.94 -20.89 -19.80
N ALA A 184 3.10 -21.44 -20.20
CA ALA A 184 4.03 -22.06 -19.26
C ALA A 184 4.55 -21.12 -18.16
N ASP A 185 4.77 -19.87 -18.53
CA ASP A 185 5.40 -18.87 -17.67
C ASP A 185 4.36 -17.93 -17.05
N ALA A 186 3.06 -18.18 -17.25
CA ALA A 186 1.99 -17.30 -16.79
C ALA A 186 1.19 -17.87 -15.61
N CYS A 187 0.68 -16.99 -14.75
CA CYS A 187 -0.26 -17.33 -13.67
C CYS A 187 -1.69 -16.93 -14.06
N ASP A 188 -2.18 -17.53 -15.15
CA ASP A 188 -3.50 -17.24 -15.70
C ASP A 188 -4.51 -18.38 -15.44
N PRO A 189 -5.82 -18.08 -15.31
CA PRO A 189 -6.42 -16.74 -15.25
C PRO A 189 -6.07 -16.01 -13.96
N SER A 190 -6.22 -14.69 -13.97
CA SER A 190 -5.96 -13.85 -12.79
C SER A 190 -7.00 -14.09 -11.68
N ARG A 191 -6.59 -13.80 -10.44
CA ARG A 191 -7.45 -13.99 -9.27
C ARG A 191 -8.49 -12.87 -9.20
N THR A 192 -9.74 -13.25 -8.93
CA THR A 192 -10.94 -12.39 -8.89
C THR A 192 -11.89 -12.76 -7.75
N ALA A 193 -12.86 -11.88 -7.47
CA ALA A 193 -14.01 -12.18 -6.62
C ALA A 193 -14.84 -13.36 -7.19
N LEU A 194 -15.54 -14.12 -6.34
CA LEU A 194 -16.25 -15.35 -6.77
C LEU A 194 -17.39 -15.10 -7.78
N SER A 195 -17.95 -13.89 -7.81
CA SER A 195 -19.00 -13.46 -8.74
C SER A 195 -18.46 -13.01 -10.11
N ARG A 196 -17.13 -12.93 -10.28
CA ARG A 196 -16.44 -12.49 -11.50
C ARG A 196 -15.37 -13.49 -11.92
N ALA A 197 -15.11 -13.63 -13.22
CA ALA A 197 -13.87 -14.23 -13.72
C ALA A 197 -13.30 -13.38 -14.85
N THR A 198 -11.97 -13.39 -15.01
CA THR A 198 -11.33 -12.74 -16.17
C THR A 198 -10.95 -13.72 -17.26
N VAL A 199 -10.88 -13.24 -18.51
CA VAL A 199 -10.39 -14.00 -19.67
C VAL A 199 -9.00 -13.54 -20.09
N ARG A 200 -8.16 -14.53 -20.41
CA ARG A 200 -6.83 -14.38 -21.05
C ARG A 200 -6.83 -15.10 -22.38
N SER A 201 -6.22 -14.49 -23.39
CA SER A 201 -6.23 -14.97 -24.77
C SER A 201 -4.82 -15.25 -25.26
N TYR A 202 -4.65 -16.33 -26.03
CA TYR A 202 -3.35 -16.80 -26.50
C TYR A 202 -3.38 -17.12 -27.99
N ASP A 203 -2.42 -16.62 -28.77
CA ASP A 203 -2.21 -17.04 -30.16
C ASP A 203 -1.53 -18.42 -30.17
N VAL A 204 -2.26 -19.40 -30.70
CA VAL A 204 -1.82 -20.79 -30.79
C VAL A 204 -1.77 -21.27 -32.25
N SER A 205 -1.77 -20.35 -33.20
CA SER A 205 -1.77 -20.66 -34.64
C SER A 205 -0.61 -21.57 -35.04
N SER A 206 0.58 -21.31 -34.51
CA SER A 206 1.80 -22.10 -34.75
C SER A 206 1.77 -23.53 -34.20
N LEU A 207 0.79 -23.87 -33.36
CA LEU A 207 0.63 -25.23 -32.82
C LEU A 207 -0.30 -26.09 -33.68
N LEU A 208 -0.96 -25.52 -34.69
CA LEU A 208 -1.99 -26.18 -35.51
C LEU A 208 -1.71 -26.09 -37.03
N GLU A 209 -0.45 -25.96 -37.43
CA GLU A 209 -0.07 -25.69 -38.83
C GLU A 209 -0.43 -26.81 -39.81
N SER A 210 -0.51 -28.06 -39.36
CA SER A 210 -0.76 -29.23 -40.21
C SER A 210 -2.12 -29.85 -39.94
N PRO A 211 -2.89 -30.24 -40.98
CA PRO A 211 -4.11 -31.03 -40.82
C PRO A 211 -3.84 -32.35 -40.10
N ALA A 212 -4.32 -32.48 -38.86
CA ALA A 212 -4.06 -33.64 -38.02
C ALA A 212 -5.15 -33.83 -36.96
N GLU A 213 -5.01 -34.89 -36.17
CA GLU A 213 -5.68 -34.95 -34.86
C GLU A 213 -4.83 -34.19 -33.85
N HIS A 214 -5.48 -33.31 -33.11
CA HIS A 214 -4.89 -32.48 -32.06
C HIS A 214 -5.61 -32.70 -30.74
N VAL A 215 -4.96 -32.32 -29.65
CA VAL A 215 -5.49 -32.35 -28.29
C VAL A 215 -5.30 -30.99 -27.67
N VAL A 216 -6.39 -30.40 -27.19
CA VAL A 216 -6.35 -29.26 -26.27
C VAL A 216 -6.61 -29.78 -24.86
N ALA A 217 -5.79 -29.37 -23.90
CA ALA A 217 -5.89 -29.79 -22.52
C ALA A 217 -5.58 -28.67 -21.54
N VAL A 218 -6.19 -28.73 -20.35
CA VAL A 218 -6.01 -27.77 -19.26
C VAL A 218 -5.87 -28.52 -17.95
N ALA A 219 -4.67 -28.51 -17.36
CA ALA A 219 -4.45 -28.95 -15.98
C ALA A 219 -4.71 -27.79 -15.01
N VAL A 220 -5.22 -28.09 -13.81
CA VAL A 220 -5.63 -27.05 -12.87
C VAL A 220 -4.99 -27.21 -11.49
N GLY A 221 -4.55 -26.07 -10.96
CA GLY A 221 -4.46 -25.80 -9.54
C GLY A 221 -5.70 -25.02 -9.10
N ILE A 222 -6.05 -25.12 -7.82
CA ILE A 222 -7.16 -24.38 -7.23
C ILE A 222 -6.69 -23.10 -6.53
N GLY A 223 -5.44 -23.04 -6.05
CA GLY A 223 -4.89 -21.85 -5.40
C GLY A 223 -5.78 -21.34 -4.24
N HIS A 224 -5.78 -20.03 -3.98
CA HIS A 224 -6.55 -19.41 -2.89
C HIS A 224 -8.05 -19.69 -2.93
N TYR A 225 -8.61 -20.05 -4.10
CA TYR A 225 -10.00 -20.48 -4.19
C TYR A 225 -10.28 -21.72 -3.35
N ARG A 226 -9.28 -22.50 -2.91
CA ARG A 226 -9.46 -23.66 -2.03
C ARG A 226 -10.20 -23.32 -0.73
N LEU A 227 -10.12 -22.07 -0.28
CA LEU A 227 -10.80 -21.60 0.92
C LEU A 227 -12.33 -21.48 0.71
N ALA A 228 -12.79 -21.32 -0.54
CA ALA A 228 -14.20 -21.16 -0.89
C ALA A 228 -14.77 -22.27 -1.80
N LEU A 229 -13.92 -22.95 -2.58
CA LEU A 229 -14.29 -23.90 -3.62
C LEU A 229 -13.58 -25.25 -3.41
N GLN A 230 -14.28 -26.33 -3.77
CA GLN A 230 -13.71 -27.68 -3.78
C GLN A 230 -13.02 -28.06 -5.10
N ALA A 231 -13.41 -27.41 -6.20
CA ALA A 231 -12.91 -27.65 -7.55
C ALA A 231 -12.75 -26.31 -8.28
N ALA A 232 -11.75 -26.23 -9.15
CA ALA A 232 -11.60 -25.11 -10.07
C ALA A 232 -12.79 -25.08 -11.04
N ARG A 233 -13.22 -23.88 -11.44
CA ARG A 233 -14.23 -23.68 -12.48
C ARG A 233 -13.50 -23.27 -13.75
N VAL A 234 -13.63 -24.05 -14.82
CA VAL A 234 -12.89 -23.83 -16.07
C VAL A 234 -13.85 -23.52 -17.21
N LEU A 235 -13.57 -22.42 -17.91
CA LEU A 235 -14.15 -22.08 -19.20
C LEU A 235 -13.00 -21.89 -20.19
N ALA A 236 -12.87 -22.79 -21.16
CA ALA A 236 -11.82 -22.69 -22.19
C ALA A 236 -12.43 -22.89 -23.57
N GLU A 237 -12.03 -22.06 -24.53
CA GLU A 237 -12.49 -22.12 -25.91
C GLU A 237 -11.35 -21.85 -26.88
N LEU A 238 -11.09 -22.82 -27.76
CA LEU A 238 -10.19 -22.66 -28.88
C LEU A 238 -11.02 -22.26 -30.11
N VAL A 239 -10.74 -21.07 -30.65
CA VAL A 239 -11.32 -20.55 -31.90
C VAL A 239 -10.32 -20.76 -33.03
N VAL A 240 -10.70 -21.54 -34.04
CA VAL A 240 -9.86 -21.86 -35.20
C VAL A 240 -10.51 -21.27 -36.45
N GLU A 241 -9.80 -20.37 -37.10
CA GLU A 241 -10.16 -19.77 -38.38
C GLU A 241 -9.36 -20.44 -39.49
N PHE A 242 -10.04 -20.90 -40.52
CA PHE A 242 -9.43 -21.56 -41.66
C PHE A 242 -9.21 -20.59 -42.83
N ALA A 243 -8.35 -20.98 -43.77
CA ALA A 243 -8.02 -20.15 -44.94
C ALA A 243 -9.22 -19.81 -45.85
N ASP A 244 -10.32 -20.58 -45.77
CA ASP A 244 -11.57 -20.32 -46.50
C ASP A 244 -12.51 -19.33 -45.79
N GLY A 245 -12.11 -18.83 -44.61
CA GLY A 245 -12.90 -17.94 -43.76
C GLY A 245 -13.89 -18.64 -42.83
N SER A 246 -13.98 -19.97 -42.85
CA SER A 246 -14.80 -20.72 -41.90
C SER A 246 -14.18 -20.73 -40.50
N VAL A 247 -15.03 -20.79 -39.47
CA VAL A 247 -14.62 -20.77 -38.06
C VAL A 247 -15.13 -22.00 -37.33
N ARG A 248 -14.26 -22.65 -36.57
CA ARG A 248 -14.61 -23.76 -35.67
C ARG A 248 -14.24 -23.41 -34.23
N ARG A 249 -15.18 -23.66 -33.30
CA ARG A 249 -14.99 -23.45 -31.87
C ARG A 249 -14.92 -24.80 -31.15
N ILE A 250 -13.92 -24.96 -30.29
CA ILE A 250 -13.72 -26.14 -29.45
C ILE A 250 -13.74 -25.66 -28.00
N GLY A 251 -14.93 -25.61 -27.42
CA GLY A 251 -15.18 -25.16 -26.05
C GLY A 251 -15.33 -26.30 -25.04
N THR A 252 -14.98 -26.06 -23.77
CA THR A 252 -15.26 -26.95 -22.62
C THR A 252 -16.74 -27.33 -22.56
N GLY A 253 -17.04 -28.56 -22.15
CA GLY A 253 -18.42 -29.07 -22.14
C GLY A 253 -18.51 -30.60 -21.99
N PRO A 254 -19.67 -31.21 -22.30
CA PRO A 254 -19.92 -32.65 -22.09
C PRO A 254 -18.95 -33.59 -22.85
N ASP A 255 -18.38 -33.12 -23.96
CA ASP A 255 -17.44 -33.88 -24.79
C ASP A 255 -16.00 -33.91 -24.25
N TRP A 256 -15.72 -33.18 -23.17
CA TRP A 256 -14.41 -33.16 -22.53
C TRP A 256 -14.28 -34.28 -21.52
N ARG A 257 -13.05 -34.76 -21.31
CA ARG A 257 -12.74 -35.85 -20.37
C ARG A 257 -11.69 -35.44 -19.36
N TYR A 258 -11.79 -35.98 -18.15
CA TYR A 258 -10.78 -35.81 -17.12
C TYR A 258 -9.54 -36.65 -17.40
N ALA A 259 -8.40 -36.14 -16.97
CA ALA A 259 -7.11 -36.80 -17.00
C ALA A 259 -6.38 -36.59 -15.67
N ASP A 260 -5.44 -37.47 -15.35
CA ASP A 260 -4.48 -37.23 -14.26
C ASP A 260 -3.35 -36.33 -14.76
N SER A 261 -3.02 -35.27 -14.00
CA SER A 261 -1.80 -34.48 -14.23
C SER A 261 -0.63 -35.04 -13.40
N PRO A 262 0.61 -34.57 -13.63
CA PRO A 262 1.77 -34.89 -12.79
C PRO A 262 1.70 -34.32 -11.36
N VAL A 263 0.88 -33.28 -11.15
CA VAL A 263 0.66 -32.68 -9.82
C VAL A 263 -0.14 -33.68 -8.99
N THR A 264 0.34 -34.02 -7.80
CA THR A 264 -0.31 -34.97 -6.87
C THR A 264 -0.91 -34.31 -5.65
N THR A 265 -0.42 -33.11 -5.29
CA THR A 265 -0.93 -32.30 -4.19
C THR A 265 -0.87 -30.83 -4.58
N ASP A 266 -1.93 -30.09 -4.26
CA ASP A 266 -2.02 -28.64 -4.40
C ASP A 266 -2.67 -28.09 -3.12
N GLU A 267 -1.81 -27.61 -2.21
CA GLU A 267 -2.15 -26.99 -0.94
C GLU A 267 -1.59 -25.56 -0.93
N PRO A 268 -2.42 -24.54 -1.23
CA PRO A 268 -1.97 -23.15 -1.33
C PRO A 268 -1.20 -22.72 -0.08
N PHE A 269 -0.13 -21.94 -0.25
CA PHE A 269 0.84 -21.54 0.79
C PHE A 269 1.75 -22.64 1.34
N TYR A 270 1.34 -23.90 1.26
CA TYR A 270 2.02 -24.99 1.97
C TYR A 270 2.85 -25.86 1.05
N LEU A 271 2.19 -26.58 0.15
CA LEU A 271 2.79 -27.68 -0.59
C LEU A 271 2.20 -27.81 -2.00
N GLU A 272 3.07 -27.74 -2.99
CA GLU A 272 2.79 -28.32 -4.31
C GLU A 272 3.66 -29.57 -4.50
N ALA A 273 3.02 -30.72 -4.73
CA ALA A 273 3.73 -31.99 -4.91
C ALA A 273 3.54 -32.55 -6.32
N HIS A 274 4.59 -33.15 -6.87
CA HIS A 274 4.58 -33.77 -8.19
C HIS A 274 5.18 -35.17 -8.17
N ASP A 275 4.63 -36.04 -9.03
CA ASP A 275 5.26 -37.30 -9.41
C ASP A 275 5.53 -37.29 -10.91
N ALA A 276 6.77 -37.05 -11.30
CA ALA A 276 7.20 -36.94 -12.70
C ALA A 276 7.03 -38.25 -13.50
N ARG A 277 6.68 -39.35 -12.84
CA ARG A 277 6.40 -40.65 -13.47
C ARG A 277 4.92 -40.79 -13.87
N ARG A 278 4.03 -39.91 -13.39
CA ARG A 278 2.57 -39.93 -13.62
C ARG A 278 2.12 -38.93 -14.69
N GLY A 279 0.86 -39.05 -15.11
CA GLY A 279 0.16 -38.03 -15.90
C GLY A 279 0.85 -37.68 -17.22
N ARG A 280 1.30 -38.66 -18.01
CA ARG A 280 1.99 -38.41 -19.30
C ARG A 280 1.05 -38.25 -20.50
N ASP A 281 -0.19 -38.70 -20.36
CA ASP A 281 -1.14 -38.79 -21.47
C ASP A 281 -2.18 -37.66 -21.50
N TRP A 282 -2.18 -36.77 -20.49
CA TRP A 282 -3.24 -35.77 -20.29
C TRP A 282 -3.38 -34.76 -21.44
N ALA A 283 -2.30 -34.48 -22.16
CA ALA A 283 -2.25 -33.55 -23.29
C ALA A 283 -1.74 -34.19 -24.60
N SER A 284 -1.45 -35.49 -24.59
CA SER A 284 -0.79 -36.18 -25.71
C SER A 284 -1.81 -36.66 -26.76
N PRO A 285 -1.56 -36.42 -28.07
CA PRO A 285 -2.34 -37.05 -29.15
C PRO A 285 -2.23 -38.58 -29.11
N GLY A 286 -3.26 -39.28 -29.59
CA GLY A 286 -3.26 -40.75 -29.67
C GLY A 286 -3.46 -41.51 -28.34
N ALA A 287 -3.52 -40.82 -27.19
CA ALA A 287 -3.85 -41.46 -25.92
C ALA A 287 -5.31 -41.96 -25.89
N ASP A 288 -5.52 -43.25 -25.54
CA ASP A 288 -6.86 -43.85 -25.40
C ASP A 288 -7.58 -43.29 -24.16
N SER A 289 -8.42 -42.28 -24.37
CA SER A 289 -9.25 -41.67 -23.34
C SER A 289 -10.67 -42.25 -23.26
N SER A 290 -10.96 -43.38 -23.92
CA SER A 290 -12.33 -43.91 -24.02
C SER A 290 -12.91 -44.30 -22.65
N GLY A 291 -12.06 -44.77 -21.73
CA GLY A 291 -12.40 -45.07 -20.34
C GLY A 291 -12.33 -43.87 -19.38
N TRP A 292 -11.93 -42.68 -19.83
CA TRP A 292 -11.76 -41.53 -18.95
C TRP A 292 -13.12 -40.89 -18.63
N PRO A 293 -13.39 -40.49 -17.36
CA PRO A 293 -14.67 -39.89 -17.01
C PRO A 293 -14.90 -38.57 -17.75
N THR A 294 -16.14 -38.27 -18.13
CA THR A 294 -16.49 -36.99 -18.74
C THR A 294 -16.42 -35.85 -17.72
N ALA A 295 -16.07 -34.66 -18.21
CA ALA A 295 -16.03 -33.45 -17.40
C ALA A 295 -17.40 -33.16 -16.78
N ARG A 296 -17.42 -32.79 -15.50
CA ARG A 296 -18.65 -32.42 -14.79
C ARG A 296 -18.99 -30.96 -15.07
N PRO A 297 -20.25 -30.62 -15.40
CA PRO A 297 -20.68 -29.24 -15.46
C PRO A 297 -20.46 -28.50 -14.13
N ALA A 298 -20.23 -27.19 -14.21
CA ALA A 298 -20.18 -26.29 -13.07
C ALA A 298 -21.09 -25.09 -13.31
N GLU A 299 -21.50 -24.42 -12.22
CA GLU A 299 -22.06 -23.07 -12.31
C GLU A 299 -20.91 -22.06 -12.41
N GLY A 300 -21.04 -21.13 -13.36
CA GLY A 300 -20.09 -20.04 -13.56
C GLY A 300 -20.36 -18.85 -12.63
N PRO A 301 -19.42 -17.89 -12.56
CA PRO A 301 -19.67 -16.57 -11.99
C PRO A 301 -20.79 -15.82 -12.73
N GLU A 302 -21.27 -14.73 -12.12
CA GLU A 302 -22.27 -13.84 -12.71
C GLU A 302 -21.72 -13.11 -13.94
N THR A 303 -20.43 -12.76 -13.92
CA THR A 303 -19.77 -12.00 -14.99
C THR A 303 -18.46 -12.63 -15.43
N VAL A 304 -18.17 -12.52 -16.73
CA VAL A 304 -16.87 -12.80 -17.33
C VAL A 304 -16.46 -11.57 -18.11
N THR A 305 -15.29 -11.02 -17.82
CA THR A 305 -14.78 -9.83 -18.48
C THR A 305 -13.35 -10.08 -18.98
N PRO A 306 -12.87 -9.36 -20.01
CA PRO A 306 -11.45 -9.29 -20.28
C PRO A 306 -10.71 -8.81 -19.05
N ASP A 307 -9.50 -9.31 -18.88
CA ASP A 307 -8.63 -8.82 -17.83
C ASP A 307 -8.01 -7.48 -18.25
N ALA A 308 -8.12 -6.48 -17.39
CA ALA A 308 -7.58 -5.15 -17.65
C ALA A 308 -6.12 -4.99 -17.20
N GLY A 309 -5.62 -5.90 -16.35
CA GLY A 309 -4.22 -5.89 -15.92
C GLY A 309 -3.34 -6.62 -16.93
N PRO A 310 -2.02 -6.33 -16.97
CA PRO A 310 -1.08 -7.16 -17.71
C PRO A 310 -1.05 -8.59 -17.12
N PRO A 311 -0.66 -9.61 -17.92
CA PRO A 311 -0.53 -10.96 -17.41
C PRO A 311 0.56 -11.05 -16.33
N VAL A 312 0.41 -11.97 -15.40
CA VAL A 312 1.50 -12.35 -14.49
C VAL A 312 2.43 -13.28 -15.24
N CYS A 313 3.71 -12.93 -15.37
CA CYS A 313 4.68 -13.74 -16.09
C CYS A 313 6.08 -13.70 -15.48
N VAL A 314 6.97 -14.59 -15.93
CA VAL A 314 8.40 -14.56 -15.58
C VAL A 314 9.07 -13.38 -16.27
N VAL A 315 9.63 -12.46 -15.49
CA VAL A 315 10.25 -11.21 -15.98
C VAL A 315 11.78 -11.20 -15.86
N GLU A 316 12.34 -12.03 -14.99
CA GLU A 316 13.77 -12.09 -14.70
C GLU A 316 14.17 -13.50 -14.23
N GLU A 317 15.37 -13.94 -14.58
CA GLU A 317 15.96 -15.18 -14.06
C GLU A 317 17.26 -14.87 -13.30
N ILE A 318 17.36 -15.34 -12.06
CA ILE A 318 18.51 -15.13 -11.18
C ILE A 318 19.11 -16.49 -10.81
N VAL A 319 20.38 -16.71 -11.14
CA VAL A 319 21.11 -17.90 -10.72
C VAL A 319 21.47 -17.78 -9.24
N ALA A 320 20.97 -18.70 -8.42
CA ALA A 320 21.23 -18.68 -6.98
C ALA A 320 22.61 -19.25 -6.65
N THR A 321 23.28 -18.65 -5.68
CA THR A 321 24.62 -19.08 -5.24
C THR A 321 24.50 -20.01 -4.04
N ARG A 322 25.20 -21.13 -4.06
CA ARG A 322 25.24 -22.05 -2.91
C ARG A 322 26.02 -21.42 -1.75
N VAL A 323 25.41 -21.33 -0.57
CA VAL A 323 25.98 -20.63 0.61
C VAL A 323 26.25 -21.52 1.81
N ALA A 324 25.58 -22.66 1.94
CA ALA A 324 25.79 -23.59 3.05
C ALA A 324 25.52 -25.06 2.68
N GLU A 325 26.14 -25.95 3.46
CA GLU A 325 25.87 -27.39 3.54
C GLU A 325 25.22 -27.64 4.91
N SER A 326 23.97 -28.08 4.94
CA SER A 326 23.22 -28.41 6.16
C SER A 326 22.72 -29.87 6.09
N SER A 327 21.50 -30.18 6.55
CA SER A 327 20.78 -31.41 6.18
C SER A 327 20.43 -31.48 4.69
N GLY A 328 20.63 -30.37 3.95
CA GLY A 328 20.49 -30.24 2.51
C GLY A 328 21.46 -29.21 1.93
N ALA A 329 21.17 -28.72 0.73
CA ALA A 329 21.94 -27.66 0.07
C ALA A 329 21.17 -26.33 0.10
N VAL A 330 21.77 -25.28 0.67
CA VAL A 330 21.15 -23.94 0.77
C VAL A 330 21.74 -22.99 -0.26
N TYR A 331 20.85 -22.27 -0.96
CA TYR A 331 21.17 -21.32 -2.01
C TYR A 331 20.61 -19.94 -1.66
N ASP A 332 21.36 -18.89 -2.00
CA ASP A 332 21.00 -17.48 -1.85
C ASP A 332 20.81 -16.84 -3.24
N VAL A 333 19.64 -16.25 -3.47
CA VAL A 333 19.29 -15.48 -4.68
C VAL A 333 19.94 -14.08 -4.66
N GLY A 334 20.38 -13.62 -3.49
CA GLY A 334 21.04 -12.33 -3.26
C GLY A 334 20.09 -11.22 -2.79
N ARG A 335 18.78 -11.39 -3.03
CA ARG A 335 17.70 -10.49 -2.56
C ARG A 335 16.39 -11.27 -2.45
N ASN A 336 15.43 -10.71 -1.71
CA ASN A 336 14.07 -11.22 -1.69
C ASN A 336 13.38 -11.01 -3.03
N VAL A 337 12.70 -12.05 -3.52
CA VAL A 337 11.95 -12.06 -4.78
C VAL A 337 10.64 -12.81 -4.62
N ALA A 338 9.62 -12.44 -5.39
CA ALA A 338 8.48 -13.31 -5.68
C ALA A 338 8.81 -14.13 -6.93
N ALA A 339 8.90 -15.46 -6.80
CA ALA A 339 9.42 -16.31 -7.85
C ALA A 339 8.91 -17.76 -7.79
N ARG A 340 9.17 -18.48 -8.88
CA ARG A 340 9.25 -19.95 -8.91
C ARG A 340 10.71 -20.36 -8.93
N SER A 341 11.08 -21.37 -8.17
CA SER A 341 12.41 -21.98 -8.30
C SER A 341 12.39 -23.02 -9.41
N ARG A 342 13.39 -22.93 -10.30
CA ARG A 342 13.76 -23.98 -11.24
C ARG A 342 15.00 -24.67 -10.69
N VAL A 343 14.85 -25.91 -10.28
CA VAL A 343 15.93 -26.72 -9.73
C VAL A 343 16.27 -27.84 -10.72
N VAL A 344 17.50 -27.85 -11.21
CA VAL A 344 18.02 -28.90 -12.08
C VAL A 344 18.82 -29.88 -11.24
N LEU A 345 18.40 -31.14 -11.20
CA LEU A 345 19.10 -32.21 -10.50
C LEU A 345 19.87 -33.09 -11.47
N HIS A 346 21.05 -33.53 -11.03
CA HIS A 346 21.84 -34.56 -11.72
C HIS A 346 22.29 -35.64 -10.74
N GLY A 347 22.38 -36.89 -11.20
CA GLY A 347 22.83 -38.01 -10.38
C GLY A 347 21.74 -38.55 -9.44
N VAL A 348 20.47 -38.42 -9.81
CA VAL A 348 19.32 -38.91 -9.02
C VAL A 348 18.69 -40.14 -9.66
N GLU A 349 18.24 -41.10 -8.85
CA GLU A 349 17.61 -42.32 -9.36
C GLU A 349 16.09 -42.13 -9.54
N PRO A 350 15.45 -42.90 -10.44
CA PRO A 350 13.99 -42.91 -10.53
C PRO A 350 13.36 -43.26 -9.16
N GLY A 351 12.42 -42.44 -8.71
CA GLY A 351 11.78 -42.58 -7.41
C GLY A 351 12.46 -41.84 -6.25
N THR A 352 13.61 -41.19 -6.47
CA THR A 352 14.18 -40.25 -5.48
C THR A 352 13.19 -39.13 -5.20
N GLU A 353 12.89 -38.91 -3.93
CA GLU A 353 12.05 -37.80 -3.47
C GLU A 353 12.93 -36.67 -2.94
N VAL A 354 12.65 -35.45 -3.38
CA VAL A 354 13.30 -34.23 -2.90
C VAL A 354 12.28 -33.18 -2.48
N GLU A 355 12.70 -32.30 -1.59
CA GLU A 355 11.92 -31.20 -1.05
C GLU A 355 12.66 -29.88 -1.25
N ILE A 356 11.96 -28.87 -1.77
CA ILE A 356 12.50 -27.53 -2.05
C ILE A 356 11.75 -26.53 -1.17
N VAL A 357 12.44 -25.99 -0.17
CA VAL A 357 11.86 -25.09 0.85
C VAL A 357 12.35 -23.67 0.59
N HIS A 358 11.45 -22.69 0.74
CA HIS A 358 11.71 -21.30 0.40
C HIS A 358 11.45 -20.39 1.60
N GLY A 359 12.38 -19.48 1.89
CA GLY A 359 12.23 -18.52 3.00
C GLY A 359 13.01 -17.23 2.80
N GLU A 360 12.67 -16.22 3.62
CA GLU A 360 13.22 -14.87 3.52
C GLU A 360 14.52 -14.70 4.33
N LYS A 361 14.75 -15.58 5.31
CA LYS A 361 15.89 -15.55 6.22
C LYS A 361 16.43 -16.95 6.54
N LEU A 362 17.58 -16.99 7.19
CA LEU A 362 18.21 -18.20 7.68
C LEU A 362 18.19 -18.22 9.21
N ASP A 363 18.16 -19.42 9.80
CA ASP A 363 18.36 -19.59 11.24
C ASP A 363 19.86 -19.54 11.62
N ALA A 364 20.14 -19.66 12.91
CA ALA A 364 21.51 -19.67 13.44
C ALA A 364 22.37 -20.86 12.96
N ALA A 365 21.74 -21.93 12.45
CA ALA A 365 22.41 -23.09 11.86
C ALA A 365 22.65 -22.94 10.34
N GLY A 366 22.18 -21.84 9.74
CA GLY A 366 22.27 -21.59 8.30
C GLY A 366 21.23 -22.35 7.47
N GLN A 367 20.16 -22.86 8.09
CA GLN A 367 19.02 -23.48 7.41
C GLN A 367 17.97 -22.43 7.06
N VAL A 368 17.12 -22.72 6.08
CA VAL A 368 16.02 -21.82 5.73
C VAL A 368 15.01 -21.78 6.89
N ASP A 369 14.77 -20.58 7.41
CA ASP A 369 13.78 -20.34 8.46
C ASP A 369 12.49 -19.80 7.83
N THR A 370 11.38 -20.46 8.15
CA THR A 370 10.04 -20.12 7.68
C THR A 370 9.14 -19.58 8.80
N LEU A 371 9.64 -19.38 10.02
CA LEU A 371 8.82 -18.96 11.16
C LEU A 371 8.08 -17.65 10.90
N ASN A 372 8.74 -16.68 10.28
CA ASN A 372 8.17 -15.35 10.02
C ASN A 372 7.03 -15.35 8.97
N ILE A 373 6.92 -16.42 8.18
CA ILE A 373 5.89 -16.61 7.16
C ILE A 373 4.82 -17.64 7.55
N ARG A 374 4.83 -18.14 8.79
CA ARG A 374 3.74 -18.95 9.36
C ARG A 374 2.73 -18.05 10.05
N LEU A 375 1.44 -18.38 9.99
CA LEU A 375 0.42 -17.65 10.73
C LEU A 375 0.27 -18.26 12.14
N PRO A 376 -0.32 -17.54 13.10
CA PRO A 376 -0.50 -18.06 14.46
C PRO A 376 -1.35 -19.35 14.49
N ASP A 377 -2.34 -19.46 13.59
CA ASP A 377 -3.26 -20.60 13.53
C ASP A 377 -2.61 -21.87 12.94
N ASP A 378 -1.43 -21.76 12.34
CA ASP A 378 -0.70 -22.87 11.70
C ASP A 378 0.82 -22.82 11.97
N ALA A 379 1.22 -22.27 13.12
CA ALA A 379 2.62 -22.07 13.51
C ALA A 379 3.50 -23.33 13.42
N ASP A 380 2.90 -24.51 13.57
CA ASP A 380 3.58 -25.81 13.53
C ASP A 380 3.79 -26.36 12.10
N ARG A 381 3.29 -25.67 11.06
CA ARG A 381 3.33 -26.16 9.68
C ARG A 381 4.29 -25.34 8.82
N GLU A 382 5.24 -26.03 8.18
CA GLU A 382 6.15 -25.41 7.21
C GLU A 382 5.37 -24.97 5.95
N ARG A 383 5.74 -23.81 5.41
CA ARG A 383 5.13 -23.17 4.24
C ARG A 383 6.13 -23.05 3.10
N GLN A 384 5.61 -22.81 1.89
CA GLN A 384 6.36 -22.64 0.64
C GLN A 384 7.24 -23.84 0.26
N LEU A 385 6.67 -25.05 0.29
CA LEU A 385 7.34 -26.30 -0.05
C LEU A 385 6.94 -26.78 -1.45
N VAL A 386 7.95 -27.22 -2.23
CA VAL A 386 7.72 -28.07 -3.41
C VAL A 386 8.27 -29.46 -3.14
N ARG A 387 7.45 -30.50 -3.35
CA ARG A 387 7.90 -31.90 -3.25
C ARG A 387 7.90 -32.55 -4.63
N TRP A 388 8.95 -33.30 -4.92
CA TRP A 388 9.11 -33.89 -6.25
C TRP A 388 9.61 -35.33 -6.19
N ILE A 389 8.94 -36.23 -6.91
CA ILE A 389 9.42 -37.59 -7.15
C ILE A 389 10.03 -37.68 -8.55
N CYS A 390 11.34 -37.95 -8.58
CA CYS A 390 12.15 -37.96 -9.80
C CYS A 390 11.85 -39.17 -10.69
N ARG A 391 12.04 -39.00 -12.00
CA ARG A 391 11.91 -40.07 -13.00
C ARG A 391 13.24 -40.66 -13.47
N GLY A 392 14.37 -40.01 -13.18
CA GLY A 392 15.70 -40.50 -13.53
C GLY A 392 16.80 -39.45 -13.36
N ASP A 393 17.98 -39.77 -13.90
CA ASP A 393 19.27 -39.08 -13.65
C ASP A 393 19.25 -37.55 -13.79
N HIS A 394 18.49 -37.03 -14.76
CA HIS A 394 18.36 -35.61 -15.02
C HIS A 394 16.90 -35.16 -14.84
N GLU A 395 16.65 -34.34 -13.82
CA GLU A 395 15.32 -33.84 -13.48
C GLU A 395 15.29 -32.31 -13.49
N VAL A 396 14.21 -31.74 -14.02
CA VAL A 396 13.93 -30.29 -13.94
C VAL A 396 12.69 -30.13 -13.09
N ILE A 397 12.87 -29.55 -11.92
CA ILE A 397 11.84 -29.34 -10.90
C ILE A 397 11.41 -27.89 -10.97
N GLU A 398 10.13 -27.67 -11.22
CA GLU A 398 9.50 -26.34 -11.20
C GLU A 398 8.02 -26.52 -10.83
N ALA A 399 7.54 -25.74 -9.86
CA ALA A 399 6.11 -25.71 -9.54
C ALA A 399 5.30 -25.18 -10.73
N TRP A 400 4.12 -25.73 -10.94
CA TRP A 400 3.19 -25.31 -11.99
C TRP A 400 2.30 -24.15 -11.55
N PHE A 401 1.93 -24.08 -10.28
CA PHE A 401 0.95 -23.12 -9.78
C PHE A 401 1.52 -22.25 -8.65
N ALA A 402 2.25 -22.85 -7.71
CA ALA A 402 2.81 -22.12 -6.57
C ALA A 402 3.73 -20.96 -6.99
N VAL A 403 3.63 -19.87 -6.22
CA VAL A 403 4.50 -18.70 -6.26
C VAL A 403 4.94 -18.45 -4.82
N HIS A 404 6.23 -18.25 -4.61
CA HIS A 404 6.81 -18.09 -3.28
C HIS A 404 7.58 -16.76 -3.19
N GLY A 405 7.51 -16.11 -2.03
CA GLY A 405 8.40 -15.01 -1.67
C GLY A 405 9.63 -15.54 -0.92
N PHE A 406 10.83 -15.34 -1.44
CA PHE A 406 12.04 -15.85 -0.82
C PHE A 406 13.31 -15.14 -1.28
N ARG A 407 14.34 -15.24 -0.42
CA ARG A 407 15.74 -15.01 -0.78
C ARG A 407 16.52 -16.32 -0.80
N TYR A 408 16.16 -17.26 0.06
CA TYR A 408 16.88 -18.51 0.26
C TYR A 408 16.05 -19.72 -0.17
N VAL A 409 16.75 -20.70 -0.75
CA VAL A 409 16.18 -21.99 -1.17
C VAL A 409 16.98 -23.12 -0.54
N GLU A 410 16.31 -24.04 0.15
CA GLU A 410 16.92 -25.27 0.69
C GLU A 410 16.44 -26.49 -0.10
N VAL A 411 17.39 -27.26 -0.64
CA VAL A 411 17.13 -28.53 -1.33
C VAL A 411 17.42 -29.68 -0.35
N ARG A 412 16.36 -30.34 0.13
CA ARG A 412 16.39 -31.47 1.07
C ARG A 412 16.20 -32.80 0.33
N GLY A 413 16.73 -33.89 0.89
CA GLY A 413 16.61 -35.24 0.31
C GLY A 413 17.57 -35.55 -0.84
N LEU A 414 18.55 -34.69 -1.10
CA LEU A 414 19.52 -34.88 -2.18
C LEU A 414 20.48 -36.06 -1.88
N PRO A 415 20.58 -37.10 -2.73
CA PRO A 415 21.48 -38.23 -2.52
C PRO A 415 22.97 -37.84 -2.53
N ALA A 416 23.81 -38.66 -1.89
CA ALA A 416 25.25 -38.45 -1.92
C ALA A 416 25.79 -38.51 -3.36
N GLY A 417 26.52 -37.46 -3.76
CA GLY A 417 27.08 -37.33 -5.12
C GLY A 417 26.13 -36.70 -6.15
N ALA A 418 24.85 -36.51 -5.82
CA ALA A 418 23.94 -35.73 -6.65
C ALA A 418 24.24 -34.23 -6.52
N ARG A 419 23.94 -33.47 -7.58
CA ARG A 419 24.12 -32.01 -7.62
C ARG A 419 22.82 -31.32 -7.98
N ALA A 420 22.62 -30.13 -7.43
CA ALA A 420 21.50 -29.25 -7.73
C ALA A 420 22.01 -27.92 -8.26
N GLU A 421 21.35 -27.39 -9.29
CA GLU A 421 21.51 -26.03 -9.79
C GLU A 421 20.18 -25.31 -9.61
N VAL A 422 20.20 -24.11 -9.03
CA VAL A 422 18.98 -23.38 -8.65
C VAL A 422 18.92 -22.04 -9.38
N VAL A 423 17.81 -21.79 -10.07
CA VAL A 423 17.47 -20.51 -10.70
C VAL A 423 16.15 -20.03 -10.11
N ALA A 424 16.12 -18.80 -9.60
CA ALA A 424 14.87 -18.12 -9.26
C ALA A 424 14.31 -17.44 -10.52
N ARG A 425 13.12 -17.86 -10.95
CA ARG A 425 12.36 -17.27 -12.05
C ARG A 425 11.39 -16.26 -11.45
N VAL A 426 11.82 -15.00 -11.37
CA VAL A 426 11.08 -13.90 -10.76
C VAL A 426 9.84 -13.63 -11.60
N LEU A 427 8.69 -13.56 -10.93
CA LEU A 427 7.41 -13.40 -11.60
C LEU A 427 6.52 -12.43 -10.84
N HIS A 428 5.82 -11.59 -11.61
CA HIS A 428 4.80 -10.65 -11.15
C HIS A 428 3.96 -10.24 -12.37
N SER A 429 2.92 -9.42 -12.18
CA SER A 429 2.25 -8.73 -13.29
C SER A 429 3.29 -8.05 -14.19
N ASP A 430 3.23 -8.15 -15.51
CA ASP A 430 4.21 -7.57 -16.45
C ASP A 430 4.14 -6.03 -16.48
N LEU A 431 4.66 -5.42 -15.41
CA LEU A 431 4.58 -3.99 -15.13
C LEU A 431 5.80 -3.29 -15.73
N ALA A 432 5.54 -2.42 -16.71
CA ALA A 432 6.55 -1.51 -17.21
C ALA A 432 7.03 -0.56 -16.10
N SER A 433 8.34 -0.32 -16.05
CA SER A 433 8.91 0.75 -15.21
C SER A 433 8.59 2.10 -15.85
N THR A 434 7.86 2.95 -15.14
CA THR A 434 7.50 4.30 -15.61
C THR A 434 8.35 5.39 -15.00
N GLY A 435 9.09 5.09 -13.92
CA GLY A 435 9.96 6.03 -13.24
C GLY A 435 11.43 5.63 -13.23
N CYS A 436 12.32 6.61 -13.36
CA CYS A 436 13.74 6.52 -12.96
C CYS A 436 14.08 7.67 -11.99
N PHE A 437 14.68 7.36 -10.84
CA PHE A 437 15.12 8.32 -9.83
C PHE A 437 16.58 8.05 -9.50
N GLN A 438 17.41 9.10 -9.44
CA GLN A 438 18.81 9.05 -9.05
C GLN A 438 19.19 10.34 -8.32
N SER A 439 20.07 10.26 -7.34
CA SER A 439 20.57 11.40 -6.56
C SER A 439 22.03 11.20 -6.17
N ASP A 440 22.63 12.19 -5.51
CA ASP A 440 23.94 12.04 -4.88
C ASP A 440 23.87 11.43 -3.46
N ASP A 441 22.68 10.98 -3.03
CA ASP A 441 22.44 10.26 -1.78
C ASP A 441 22.09 8.79 -2.06
N ALA A 442 23.03 7.90 -1.74
CA ALA A 442 22.88 6.47 -2.03
C ALA A 442 21.73 5.78 -1.25
N LEU A 443 21.30 6.33 -0.11
CA LEU A 443 20.20 5.77 0.66
C LEU A 443 18.85 6.18 0.06
N LEU A 444 18.72 7.41 -0.46
CA LEU A 444 17.53 7.81 -1.23
C LEU A 444 17.34 6.94 -2.47
N ASP A 445 18.40 6.72 -3.24
CA ASP A 445 18.36 5.89 -4.45
C ASP A 445 17.95 4.44 -4.11
N ARG A 446 18.59 3.87 -3.08
CA ARG A 446 18.26 2.53 -2.59
C ARG A 446 16.81 2.43 -2.10
N MET A 447 16.31 3.44 -1.39
CA MET A 447 14.95 3.46 -0.88
C MET A 447 13.91 3.45 -2.01
N VAL A 448 14.11 4.25 -3.06
CA VAL A 448 13.21 4.26 -4.23
C VAL A 448 13.28 2.93 -5.00
N GLU A 449 14.48 2.37 -5.18
CA GLU A 449 14.66 1.07 -5.83
C GLU A 449 13.99 -0.06 -5.05
N MET A 450 14.20 -0.13 -3.74
CA MET A 450 13.59 -1.12 -2.85
C MET A 450 12.06 -0.99 -2.85
N ALA A 451 11.52 0.23 -2.86
CA ALA A 451 10.09 0.46 -2.98
C ALA A 451 9.49 -0.16 -4.25
N ALA A 452 10.13 0.07 -5.39
CA ALA A 452 9.68 -0.49 -6.67
C ALA A 452 9.80 -2.02 -6.70
N ARG A 453 10.86 -2.59 -6.10
CA ARG A 453 11.04 -4.03 -5.99
C ARG A 453 9.97 -4.68 -5.09
N THR A 454 9.77 -4.14 -3.89
CA THR A 454 8.74 -4.63 -2.97
C THR A 454 7.35 -4.51 -3.59
N GLN A 455 7.04 -3.42 -4.29
CA GLN A 455 5.77 -3.30 -5.01
C GLN A 455 5.60 -4.37 -6.11
N ARG A 456 6.66 -4.64 -6.90
CA ARG A 456 6.65 -5.69 -7.94
C ARG A 456 6.41 -7.07 -7.34
N ASN A 457 7.19 -7.43 -6.31
CA ASN A 457 7.04 -8.72 -5.62
C ASN A 457 5.61 -8.91 -5.09
N ASN A 458 4.93 -7.82 -4.71
CA ASN A 458 3.58 -7.80 -4.17
C ASN A 458 2.49 -7.48 -5.21
N THR A 459 2.72 -7.76 -6.50
CA THR A 459 1.70 -7.52 -7.53
C THR A 459 1.54 -8.71 -8.46
N HIS A 460 0.59 -9.58 -8.15
CA HIS A 460 0.20 -10.73 -9.00
C HIS A 460 -1.26 -10.59 -9.43
N SER A 461 -1.51 -9.81 -10.49
CA SER A 461 -2.82 -9.34 -10.98
C SER A 461 -3.61 -8.40 -10.05
N HIS A 462 -3.25 -8.34 -8.77
CA HIS A 462 -3.80 -7.44 -7.75
C HIS A 462 -2.69 -7.04 -6.77
N PRO A 463 -2.84 -5.90 -6.05
CA PRO A 463 -1.85 -5.48 -5.06
C PRO A 463 -1.98 -6.33 -3.79
N GLU A 464 -0.98 -7.16 -3.50
CA GLU A 464 -0.90 -8.01 -2.31
C GLU A 464 -0.19 -7.28 -1.15
N ASP A 465 -0.37 -7.76 0.07
CA ASP A 465 0.35 -7.32 1.26
C ASP A 465 1.78 -7.83 1.30
N CYS A 466 1.94 -9.15 1.17
CA CYS A 466 3.20 -9.89 1.14
C CYS A 466 3.13 -11.03 0.09
N PRO A 467 4.27 -11.42 -0.53
CA PRO A 467 4.28 -12.48 -1.55
C PRO A 467 4.34 -13.90 -0.94
N THR A 468 4.24 -14.03 0.38
CA THR A 468 4.52 -15.27 1.11
C THR A 468 3.25 -15.89 1.70
N ARG A 469 2.84 -15.41 2.87
CA ARG A 469 1.94 -16.13 3.80
C ARG A 469 0.45 -15.85 3.60
N GLU A 470 0.11 -14.67 3.09
CA GLU A 470 -1.27 -14.22 2.93
C GLU A 470 -1.57 -14.02 1.45
N GLN A 471 -0.69 -13.29 0.73
CA GLN A 471 -0.89 -12.95 -0.68
C GLN A 471 -2.29 -12.38 -0.90
N GLY A 472 -2.73 -11.53 0.03
CA GLY A 472 -4.08 -11.00 0.12
C GLY A 472 -4.12 -9.56 -0.35
N GLY A 473 -5.15 -9.19 -1.10
CA GLY A 473 -5.33 -7.80 -1.53
C GLY A 473 -5.88 -6.91 -0.41
N TRP A 474 -5.03 -6.62 0.58
CA TRP A 474 -5.36 -5.78 1.71
C TRP A 474 -5.56 -4.33 1.26
N THR A 475 -6.75 -3.79 1.53
CA THR A 475 -7.13 -2.47 1.01
C THR A 475 -6.32 -1.34 1.65
N GLY A 476 -5.96 -1.46 2.93
CA GLY A 476 -5.13 -0.47 3.62
C GLY A 476 -3.75 -0.34 2.98
N ASP A 477 -3.09 -1.46 2.74
CA ASP A 477 -1.79 -1.60 2.08
C ASP A 477 -1.76 -1.01 0.67
N ALA A 478 -2.75 -1.40 -0.14
CA ALA A 478 -2.92 -0.87 -1.48
C ALA A 478 -3.12 0.66 -1.46
N SER A 479 -3.88 1.17 -0.47
CA SER A 479 -4.14 2.60 -0.34
C SER A 479 -2.89 3.41 0.07
N VAL A 480 -2.06 2.89 0.97
CA VAL A 480 -0.86 3.62 1.44
C VAL A 480 0.25 3.62 0.40
N SER A 481 0.33 2.58 -0.44
CA SER A 481 1.37 2.39 -1.46
C SER A 481 1.06 3.02 -2.81
N ALA A 482 -0.22 3.22 -3.17
CA ALA A 482 -0.64 3.62 -4.51
C ALA A 482 0.06 4.88 -5.06
N GLU A 483 0.32 5.87 -4.21
CA GLU A 483 0.99 7.10 -4.62
C GLU A 483 2.42 6.85 -5.13
N ALA A 484 3.18 5.99 -4.45
CA ALA A 484 4.52 5.59 -4.90
C ALA A 484 4.44 4.63 -6.08
N ALA A 485 3.45 3.73 -6.10
CA ALA A 485 3.24 2.75 -7.15
C ALA A 485 3.10 3.43 -8.54
N PHE A 486 2.29 4.48 -8.64
CA PHE A 486 2.15 5.27 -9.87
C PHE A 486 3.38 6.10 -10.26
N CYS A 487 4.34 6.32 -9.35
CA CYS A 487 5.57 7.04 -9.67
C CYS A 487 6.64 6.15 -10.30
N HIS A 488 6.58 4.82 -10.11
CA HIS A 488 7.61 3.91 -10.62
C HIS A 488 7.12 2.81 -11.57
N LEU A 489 5.82 2.48 -11.59
CA LEU A 489 5.25 1.36 -12.34
C LEU A 489 3.96 1.75 -13.08
N ASP A 490 3.68 1.10 -14.20
CA ASP A 490 2.38 1.21 -14.89
C ASP A 490 1.30 0.36 -14.19
N MET A 491 0.68 0.94 -13.15
CA MET A 491 -0.31 0.27 -12.31
C MET A 491 -1.76 0.43 -12.78
N ALA A 492 -2.01 1.13 -13.90
CA ALA A 492 -3.35 1.53 -14.33
C ALA A 492 -4.28 0.31 -14.52
N GLY A 493 -3.83 -0.69 -15.28
CA GLY A 493 -4.58 -1.92 -15.55
C GLY A 493 -4.80 -2.78 -14.30
N VAL A 494 -3.78 -2.93 -13.44
CA VAL A 494 -3.87 -3.71 -12.19
C VAL A 494 -4.91 -3.11 -11.24
N TYR A 495 -4.87 -1.79 -11.02
CA TYR A 495 -5.87 -1.15 -10.15
C TYR A 495 -7.28 -1.18 -10.75
N ARG A 496 -7.42 -1.06 -12.07
CA ARG A 496 -8.72 -1.22 -12.75
C ARG A 496 -9.28 -2.63 -12.52
N HIS A 497 -8.47 -3.67 -12.70
CA HIS A 497 -8.85 -5.05 -12.40
C HIS A 497 -9.28 -5.20 -10.93
N TRP A 498 -8.42 -4.80 -10.00
CA TRP A 498 -8.65 -5.04 -8.58
C TRP A 498 -9.82 -4.21 -8.03
N LEU A 499 -10.00 -2.95 -8.44
CA LEU A 499 -11.16 -2.15 -8.03
C LEU A 499 -12.48 -2.75 -8.55
N THR A 500 -12.46 -3.47 -9.67
CA THR A 500 -13.64 -4.21 -10.15
C THR A 500 -13.98 -5.35 -9.20
N ASP A 501 -12.98 -6.03 -8.62
CA ASP A 501 -13.21 -7.02 -7.55
C ASP A 501 -13.68 -6.36 -6.25
N VAL A 502 -13.15 -5.18 -5.89
CA VAL A 502 -13.62 -4.44 -4.69
C VAL A 502 -15.10 -4.07 -4.84
N MET A 503 -15.52 -3.69 -6.05
CA MET A 503 -16.92 -3.42 -6.37
C MET A 503 -17.78 -4.69 -6.30
N ALA A 504 -17.26 -5.82 -6.79
CA ALA A 504 -17.96 -7.10 -6.78
C ALA A 504 -18.16 -7.64 -5.35
N ASP A 505 -17.21 -7.38 -4.45
CA ASP A 505 -17.26 -7.76 -3.03
C ASP A 505 -17.93 -6.71 -2.13
N GLN A 506 -18.33 -5.55 -2.67
CA GLN A 506 -18.94 -4.48 -1.87
C GLN A 506 -20.28 -4.94 -1.28
N ARG A 507 -20.45 -4.71 0.03
CA ARG A 507 -21.67 -5.08 0.76
C ARG A 507 -22.88 -4.25 0.33
N ALA A 508 -24.06 -4.81 0.54
CA ALA A 508 -25.33 -4.16 0.22
C ALA A 508 -25.55 -2.81 0.96
N ASP A 509 -24.96 -2.62 2.14
CA ASP A 509 -25.03 -1.37 2.91
C ASP A 509 -24.00 -0.32 2.47
N GLY A 510 -23.17 -0.63 1.46
CA GLY A 510 -22.14 0.26 0.93
C GLY A 510 -20.75 0.08 1.54
N GLY A 511 -20.62 -0.68 2.64
CA GLY A 511 -19.32 -1.03 3.22
C GLY A 511 -18.50 -1.92 2.29
N ILE A 512 -17.18 -1.75 2.28
CA ILE A 512 -16.26 -2.65 1.55
C ILE A 512 -15.56 -3.61 2.51
N LEU A 513 -14.86 -4.60 1.95
CA LEU A 513 -14.06 -5.56 2.72
C LEU A 513 -12.60 -5.10 2.83
N GLY A 514 -11.92 -5.52 3.91
CA GLY A 514 -10.51 -5.19 4.15
C GLY A 514 -9.54 -6.01 3.29
N VAL A 515 -10.00 -7.15 2.74
CA VAL A 515 -9.25 -8.01 1.82
C VAL A 515 -10.12 -8.32 0.61
N THR A 516 -9.60 -8.02 -0.57
CA THR A 516 -10.26 -8.30 -1.86
C THR A 516 -9.24 -8.88 -2.84
N PRO A 517 -9.57 -9.92 -3.63
CA PRO A 517 -10.86 -10.60 -3.67
C PRO A 517 -11.14 -11.43 -2.42
N HIS A 518 -12.40 -11.46 -1.98
CA HIS A 518 -12.81 -12.19 -0.79
C HIS A 518 -13.00 -13.68 -1.09
N LEU A 519 -12.02 -14.47 -0.68
CA LEU A 519 -11.99 -15.92 -0.90
C LEU A 519 -12.06 -16.73 0.41
N GLN A 520 -12.15 -16.06 1.57
CA GLN A 520 -12.08 -16.71 2.89
C GLN A 520 -13.42 -17.31 3.37
N GLY A 521 -14.50 -17.14 2.60
CA GLY A 521 -15.83 -17.66 2.91
C GLY A 521 -16.59 -16.85 3.97
N GLU A 522 -17.90 -17.13 4.11
CA GLU A 522 -18.82 -16.33 4.94
C GLU A 522 -18.45 -16.26 6.44
N ALA A 523 -17.69 -17.24 6.93
CA ALA A 523 -17.28 -17.30 8.33
C ALA A 523 -16.10 -16.35 8.68
N LEU A 524 -15.40 -15.83 7.68
CA LEU A 524 -14.18 -15.02 7.82
C LEU A 524 -14.26 -13.74 6.98
N VAL A 525 -15.41 -13.06 7.04
CA VAL A 525 -15.59 -11.74 6.40
C VAL A 525 -14.86 -10.68 7.22
N GLN A 526 -13.87 -10.03 6.62
CA GLN A 526 -13.14 -8.92 7.22
C GLN A 526 -13.69 -7.59 6.69
N PRO A 527 -14.51 -6.84 7.45
CA PRO A 527 -14.96 -5.52 7.03
C PRO A 527 -13.79 -4.53 7.02
N ALA A 528 -13.78 -3.59 6.07
CA ALA A 528 -12.88 -2.45 6.14
C ALA A 528 -13.45 -1.39 7.07
N ASP A 529 -12.59 -0.77 7.87
CA ASP A 529 -12.91 0.49 8.53
C ASP A 529 -12.64 1.68 7.56
N PRO A 530 -12.95 2.93 7.93
CA PRO A 530 -12.67 4.09 7.08
C PRO A 530 -11.19 4.27 6.68
N VAL A 531 -10.23 3.77 7.46
CA VAL A 531 -8.79 3.85 7.17
C VAL A 531 -8.43 2.83 6.09
N TRP A 532 -8.70 1.55 6.28
CA TRP A 532 -8.40 0.50 5.29
C TRP A 532 -9.24 0.69 4.01
N GLY A 533 -10.49 1.14 4.15
CA GLY A 533 -11.37 1.37 3.02
C GLY A 533 -11.07 2.65 2.24
N SER A 534 -10.05 3.43 2.64
CA SER A 534 -9.58 4.60 1.88
C SER A 534 -9.17 4.24 0.44
N ALA A 535 -8.78 2.98 0.19
CA ALA A 535 -8.53 2.43 -1.15
C ALA A 535 -9.62 2.77 -2.16
N MET A 536 -10.89 2.76 -1.73
CA MET A 536 -12.04 3.00 -2.60
C MET A 536 -12.08 4.42 -3.18
N THR A 537 -11.39 5.39 -2.57
CA THR A 537 -11.37 6.78 -3.06
C THR A 537 -9.96 7.29 -3.37
N GLU A 538 -8.95 6.90 -2.61
CA GLU A 538 -7.56 7.33 -2.80
C GLU A 538 -6.95 6.71 -4.06
N ILE A 539 -7.18 5.43 -4.37
CA ILE A 539 -6.62 4.80 -5.57
C ILE A 539 -7.23 5.40 -6.85
N PRO A 540 -8.56 5.55 -6.98
CA PRO A 540 -9.15 6.28 -8.11
C PRO A 540 -8.61 7.71 -8.23
N LEU A 541 -8.40 8.42 -7.12
CA LEU A 541 -7.81 9.76 -7.13
C LEU A 541 -6.38 9.77 -7.68
N GLN A 542 -5.52 8.86 -7.20
CA GLN A 542 -4.14 8.75 -7.71
C GLN A 542 -4.11 8.31 -9.17
N HIS A 543 -5.01 7.42 -9.58
CA HIS A 543 -5.18 7.03 -10.98
C HIS A 543 -5.57 8.24 -11.84
N TRP A 544 -6.60 9.00 -11.45
CA TRP A 544 -7.03 10.20 -12.17
C TRP A 544 -5.89 11.21 -12.33
N ARG A 545 -5.17 11.50 -11.25
CA ARG A 545 -4.05 12.45 -11.26
C ARG A 545 -2.88 11.96 -12.13
N SER A 546 -2.55 10.68 -12.09
CA SER A 546 -1.37 10.13 -12.76
C SER A 546 -1.63 9.75 -14.22
N VAL A 547 -2.78 9.14 -14.51
CA VAL A 547 -3.14 8.56 -15.82
C VAL A 547 -4.05 9.49 -16.63
N GLY A 548 -4.96 10.21 -15.95
CA GLY A 548 -5.91 11.11 -16.59
C GLY A 548 -7.04 10.42 -17.37
N ASP A 549 -7.30 9.14 -17.10
CA ASP A 549 -8.40 8.38 -17.70
C ASP A 549 -9.68 8.54 -16.85
N PRO A 550 -10.73 9.20 -17.37
CA PRO A 550 -12.00 9.35 -16.64
C PRO A 550 -12.81 8.05 -16.57
N SER A 551 -12.55 7.07 -17.44
CA SER A 551 -13.41 5.89 -17.55
C SER A 551 -13.33 4.95 -16.34
N LEU A 552 -12.18 4.90 -15.65
CA LEU A 552 -12.11 4.20 -14.35
C LEU A 552 -12.94 4.92 -13.29
N ILE A 553 -12.97 6.26 -13.34
CA ILE A 553 -13.75 7.07 -12.41
C ILE A 553 -15.23 6.83 -12.66
N GLU A 554 -15.67 6.86 -13.92
CA GLU A 554 -17.04 6.52 -14.32
C GLU A 554 -17.46 5.13 -13.84
N LEU A 555 -16.57 4.13 -14.00
CA LEU A 555 -16.80 2.74 -13.56
C LEU A 555 -17.00 2.64 -12.04
N THR A 556 -16.13 3.31 -11.27
CA THR A 556 -16.06 3.14 -9.80
C THR A 556 -16.97 4.09 -9.03
N LEU A 557 -17.40 5.20 -9.64
CA LEU A 557 -18.15 6.27 -8.98
C LEU A 557 -19.41 5.81 -8.23
N PRO A 558 -20.26 4.91 -8.77
CA PRO A 558 -21.43 4.44 -8.03
C PRO A 558 -21.05 3.75 -6.72
N ALA A 559 -19.99 2.94 -6.72
CA ALA A 559 -19.52 2.23 -5.55
C ALA A 559 -18.79 3.17 -4.56
N MET A 560 -18.05 4.18 -5.06
CA MET A 560 -17.45 5.23 -4.22
C MET A 560 -18.51 6.04 -3.47
N ARG A 561 -19.61 6.40 -4.13
CA ARG A 561 -20.74 7.10 -3.50
C ARG A 561 -21.33 6.25 -2.37
N ARG A 562 -21.62 4.98 -2.62
CA ARG A 562 -22.15 4.06 -1.57
C ARG A 562 -21.19 3.93 -0.38
N TRP A 563 -19.89 3.85 -0.65
CA TRP A 563 -18.87 3.80 0.40
C TRP A 563 -18.87 5.08 1.25
N VAL A 564 -18.91 6.26 0.62
CA VAL A 564 -18.96 7.54 1.35
C VAL A 564 -20.27 7.69 2.14
N GLU A 565 -21.41 7.25 1.59
CA GLU A 565 -22.67 7.25 2.35
C GLU A 565 -22.61 6.32 3.57
N TRP A 566 -22.03 5.13 3.42
CA TRP A 566 -21.79 4.23 4.54
C TRP A 566 -20.90 4.88 5.60
N GLN A 567 -19.78 5.49 5.18
CA GLN A 567 -18.85 6.21 6.07
C GLN A 567 -19.56 7.33 6.84
N LEU A 568 -20.37 8.15 6.17
CA LEU A 568 -21.17 9.20 6.82
C LEU A 568 -22.15 8.62 7.83
N GLY A 569 -22.75 7.46 7.53
CA GLY A 569 -23.60 6.71 8.47
C GLY A 569 -22.88 6.27 9.76
N THR A 570 -21.55 6.18 9.74
CA THR A 570 -20.76 5.86 10.95
C THR A 570 -20.47 7.07 11.85
N VAL A 571 -20.74 8.30 11.38
CA VAL A 571 -20.43 9.55 12.07
C VAL A 571 -21.55 9.94 13.04
N GLU A 572 -21.19 10.18 14.30
CA GLU A 572 -22.10 10.71 15.32
C GLU A 572 -21.39 11.75 16.21
N GLY A 573 -21.99 12.93 16.32
CA GLY A 573 -21.42 14.03 17.12
C GLY A 573 -20.11 14.59 16.53
N GLY A 574 -19.98 14.58 15.19
CA GLY A 574 -18.83 15.12 14.48
C GLY A 574 -17.61 14.21 14.42
N VAL A 575 -17.73 12.92 14.77
CA VAL A 575 -16.65 11.92 14.70
C VAL A 575 -17.19 10.55 14.34
N VAL A 576 -16.35 9.66 13.80
CA VAL A 576 -16.70 8.26 13.57
C VAL A 576 -16.92 7.54 14.90
N ARG A 577 -18.09 6.91 15.09
CA ARG A 577 -18.45 6.14 16.29
C ARG A 577 -18.91 4.71 16.01
N HIS A 578 -19.49 4.48 14.83
CA HIS A 578 -20.17 3.23 14.49
C HIS A 578 -19.50 2.47 13.35
N ALA A 579 -18.17 2.52 13.29
CA ALA A 579 -17.38 1.70 12.37
C ALA A 579 -16.81 0.49 13.11
N ASP A 580 -16.73 -0.65 12.40
CA ASP A 580 -15.89 -1.76 12.84
C ASP A 580 -14.43 -1.28 12.92
N ILE A 581 -13.63 -1.91 13.78
CA ILE A 581 -12.18 -1.72 13.81
C ILE A 581 -11.60 -3.00 13.24
N SER A 582 -10.97 -2.92 12.06
CA SER A 582 -10.40 -4.09 11.39
C SER A 582 -9.10 -4.55 12.09
N TYR A 583 -7.99 -3.83 11.92
CA TYR A 583 -6.65 -4.24 12.34
C TYR A 583 -5.88 -3.12 13.08
N GLY A 584 -6.35 -2.74 14.27
CA GLY A 584 -5.56 -1.93 15.21
C GLY A 584 -5.42 -0.44 14.88
N ALA A 585 -6.18 0.10 13.92
CA ALA A 585 -6.16 1.50 13.48
C ALA A 585 -4.83 1.97 12.86
N ASP A 586 -3.78 2.19 13.66
CA ASP A 586 -2.44 2.51 13.18
C ASP A 586 -1.58 1.24 13.20
N TRP A 587 -1.86 0.32 12.27
CA TRP A 587 -1.26 -1.02 12.27
C TRP A 587 0.26 -0.96 12.35
N LEU A 588 0.83 -1.70 13.31
CA LEU A 588 2.27 -1.79 13.60
C LEU A 588 2.92 -0.48 14.05
N ALA A 589 2.14 0.48 14.56
CA ALA A 589 2.71 1.66 15.20
C ALA A 589 3.40 1.30 16.52
N PRO A 590 4.68 1.70 16.70
CA PRO A 590 5.33 1.70 18.02
C PRO A 590 4.55 2.52 19.06
N GLU A 591 3.91 3.61 18.65
CA GLU A 591 3.00 4.44 19.46
C GLU A 591 1.66 4.59 18.75
N GLN A 592 0.62 3.96 19.31
CA GLN A 592 -0.71 3.92 18.69
C GLN A 592 -1.38 5.29 18.61
N THR A 593 -2.11 5.53 17.52
CA THR A 593 -2.95 6.72 17.31
C THR A 593 -4.41 6.40 17.62
N PRO A 594 -5.20 7.30 18.24
CA PRO A 594 -6.61 7.04 18.51
C PRO A 594 -7.38 6.66 17.22
N PRO A 595 -8.02 5.46 17.16
CA PRO A 595 -8.72 5.00 15.96
C PRO A 595 -9.75 5.99 15.43
N ILE A 596 -10.52 6.60 16.33
CA ILE A 596 -11.57 7.56 15.99
C ILE A 596 -10.99 8.79 15.26
N LEU A 597 -9.78 9.24 15.62
CA LEU A 597 -9.11 10.34 14.94
C LEU A 597 -8.70 9.95 13.51
N LEU A 598 -8.06 8.78 13.37
CA LEU A 598 -7.66 8.24 12.06
C LEU A 598 -8.86 8.04 11.13
N GLN A 599 -9.90 7.39 11.63
CA GLN A 599 -11.12 7.09 10.88
C GLN A 599 -11.86 8.37 10.48
N THR A 600 -12.02 9.33 11.40
CA THR A 600 -12.67 10.62 11.08
C THR A 600 -11.89 11.39 10.02
N ALA A 601 -10.56 11.42 10.13
CA ALA A 601 -9.72 12.02 9.10
C ALA A 601 -9.79 11.29 7.75
N ALA A 602 -9.90 9.96 7.76
CA ALA A 602 -10.06 9.18 6.55
C ALA A 602 -11.41 9.45 5.85
N VAL A 603 -12.50 9.67 6.60
CA VAL A 603 -13.78 10.12 6.04
C VAL A 603 -13.66 11.51 5.42
N ILE A 604 -13.01 12.46 6.10
CA ILE A 604 -12.75 13.81 5.54
C ILE A 604 -11.99 13.71 4.21
N ARG A 605 -10.92 12.90 4.15
CA ARG A 605 -10.16 12.70 2.91
C ARG A 605 -10.98 12.00 1.83
N SER A 606 -11.77 10.99 2.18
CA SER A 606 -12.64 10.27 1.25
C SER A 606 -13.66 11.22 0.61
N LEU A 607 -14.24 12.15 1.39
CA LEU A 607 -15.14 13.19 0.88
C LEU A 607 -14.43 14.14 -0.10
N ARG A 608 -13.22 14.61 0.22
CA ARG A 608 -12.43 15.49 -0.67
C ARG A 608 -11.99 14.78 -1.95
N ALA A 609 -11.55 13.53 -1.84
CA ALA A 609 -11.19 12.70 -2.98
C ALA A 609 -12.41 12.49 -3.89
N LEU A 610 -13.56 12.11 -3.32
CA LEU A 610 -14.79 11.98 -4.08
C LEU A 610 -15.22 13.31 -4.72
N ALA A 611 -15.06 14.45 -4.04
CA ALA A 611 -15.38 15.75 -4.61
C ALA A 611 -14.55 16.03 -5.87
N GLU A 612 -13.23 15.79 -5.85
CA GLU A 612 -12.37 15.95 -7.03
C GLU A 612 -12.76 14.99 -8.16
N LEU A 613 -13.08 13.74 -7.84
CA LEU A 613 -13.49 12.72 -8.82
C LEU A 613 -14.87 12.99 -9.42
N GLU A 614 -15.80 13.56 -8.65
CA GLU A 614 -17.09 14.04 -9.16
C GLU A 614 -16.89 15.18 -10.17
N ARG A 615 -15.98 16.12 -9.91
CA ARG A 615 -15.63 17.17 -10.88
C ARG A 615 -15.00 16.59 -12.15
N ALA A 616 -14.17 15.55 -12.01
CA ALA A 616 -13.53 14.89 -13.15
C ALA A 616 -14.52 14.37 -14.19
N VAL A 617 -15.72 13.94 -13.75
CA VAL A 617 -16.81 13.47 -14.62
C VAL A 617 -17.92 14.51 -14.83
N GLY A 618 -17.70 15.78 -14.44
CA GLY A 618 -18.62 16.89 -14.69
C GLY A 618 -19.76 17.06 -13.67
N ASN A 619 -19.70 16.42 -12.50
CA ASN A 619 -20.73 16.47 -11.47
C ASN A 619 -20.47 17.54 -10.39
N GLU A 620 -20.34 18.81 -10.79
CA GLU A 620 -19.96 19.92 -9.89
C GLU A 620 -20.88 20.08 -8.67
N ALA A 621 -22.19 19.82 -8.82
CA ALA A 621 -23.14 19.93 -7.72
C ALA A 621 -22.90 18.89 -6.61
N HIS A 622 -22.59 17.64 -7.00
CA HIS A 622 -22.21 16.59 -6.04
C HIS A 622 -20.86 16.91 -5.41
N ALA A 623 -19.89 17.36 -6.19
CA ALA A 623 -18.59 17.76 -5.68
C ALA A 623 -18.69 18.85 -4.60
N ALA A 624 -19.47 19.90 -4.87
CA ALA A 624 -19.70 20.96 -3.90
C ALA A 624 -20.41 20.48 -2.63
N ASP A 625 -21.28 19.46 -2.72
CA ASP A 625 -21.90 18.85 -1.55
C ASP A 625 -20.91 18.05 -0.70
N ARG A 626 -20.04 17.25 -1.34
CA ARG A 626 -18.97 16.51 -0.66
C ARG A 626 -17.98 17.44 0.03
N ASP A 627 -17.62 18.54 -0.61
CA ASP A 627 -16.76 19.56 -0.01
C ASP A 627 -17.41 20.19 1.23
N ARG A 628 -18.69 20.55 1.18
CA ARG A 628 -19.42 21.06 2.35
C ARG A 628 -19.47 20.03 3.48
N GLN A 629 -19.77 18.77 3.18
CA GLN A 629 -19.78 17.70 4.18
C GLN A 629 -18.40 17.53 4.85
N ALA A 630 -17.32 17.64 4.07
CA ALA A 630 -15.96 17.60 4.60
C ALA A 630 -15.64 18.82 5.48
N ASP A 631 -16.03 20.03 5.05
CA ASP A 631 -15.88 21.26 5.83
C ASP A 631 -16.65 21.21 7.16
N ASP A 632 -17.89 20.71 7.14
CA ASP A 632 -18.72 20.54 8.33
C ASP A 632 -18.11 19.52 9.30
N LEU A 633 -17.61 18.39 8.78
CA LEU A 633 -16.95 17.37 9.59
C LEU A 633 -15.62 17.88 10.17
N VAL A 634 -14.83 18.65 9.42
CA VAL A 634 -13.66 19.37 9.94
C VAL A 634 -14.09 20.28 11.07
N GLY A 635 -15.08 21.16 10.87
CA GLY A 635 -15.51 22.12 11.89
C GLY A 635 -15.99 21.47 13.19
N THR A 636 -16.77 20.40 13.09
CA THR A 636 -17.37 19.72 14.25
C THR A 636 -16.38 18.82 15.00
N SER A 637 -15.48 18.12 14.29
CA SER A 637 -14.50 17.20 14.88
C SER A 637 -13.39 17.89 15.68
N ARG A 638 -13.01 19.14 15.33
CA ARG A 638 -11.93 19.89 16.02
C ARG A 638 -12.08 19.91 17.54
N SER A 639 -13.30 20.15 18.02
CA SER A 639 -13.62 20.21 19.46
C SER A 639 -13.43 18.89 20.19
N GLN A 640 -13.45 17.77 19.46
CA GLN A 640 -13.33 16.43 20.01
C GLN A 640 -11.87 16.00 20.14
N PHE A 641 -11.00 16.44 19.24
CA PHE A 641 -9.62 15.95 19.16
C PHE A 641 -8.56 16.90 19.67
N ARG A 642 -8.83 18.21 19.67
CA ARG A 642 -7.86 19.22 20.12
C ARG A 642 -8.08 19.55 21.58
N ASP A 643 -7.03 19.39 22.37
CA ASP A 643 -6.97 19.92 23.72
C ASP A 643 -6.85 21.46 23.68
N PRO A 644 -7.82 22.22 24.21
CA PRO A 644 -7.79 23.68 24.19
C PRO A 644 -6.65 24.29 25.03
N VAL A 645 -6.17 23.56 26.05
CA VAL A 645 -5.14 24.01 26.99
C VAL A 645 -3.75 23.68 26.45
N THR A 646 -3.50 22.42 26.09
CA THR A 646 -2.17 21.97 25.69
C THR A 646 -1.91 22.14 24.19
N GLY A 647 -2.96 22.31 23.38
CA GLY A 647 -2.87 22.35 21.92
C GLY A 647 -2.56 20.98 21.28
N LYS A 648 -2.45 19.92 22.07
CA LYS A 648 -2.24 18.56 21.57
C LYS A 648 -3.49 18.03 20.87
N TRP A 649 -3.26 17.17 19.89
CA TRP A 649 -4.31 16.48 19.14
C TRP A 649 -4.32 15.00 19.50
N GLY A 650 -5.50 14.41 19.68
CA GLY A 650 -5.65 13.01 20.05
C GLY A 650 -4.88 12.68 21.34
N ASN A 651 -3.92 11.77 21.24
CA ASN A 651 -3.02 11.42 22.36
C ASN A 651 -1.65 12.14 22.30
N GLY A 652 -1.42 13.00 21.31
CA GLY A 652 -0.17 13.73 21.12
C GLY A 652 0.94 12.96 20.43
N SER A 653 0.67 11.78 19.86
CA SER A 653 1.61 11.05 19.01
C SER A 653 1.95 11.82 17.72
N GLN A 654 3.07 11.46 17.08
CA GLN A 654 3.48 12.00 15.79
C GLN A 654 2.33 11.93 14.76
N ALA A 655 1.72 10.75 14.65
CA ALA A 655 0.61 10.52 13.73
C ALA A 655 -0.66 11.28 14.12
N SER A 656 -0.99 11.48 15.41
CA SER A 656 -2.14 12.33 15.77
C SER A 656 -2.00 13.76 15.27
N GLY A 657 -0.81 14.35 15.44
CA GLY A 657 -0.50 15.68 14.93
C GLY A 657 -0.55 15.70 13.40
N ALA A 658 0.09 14.74 12.75
CA ALA A 658 0.15 14.66 11.29
C ALA A 658 -1.23 14.49 10.66
N VAL A 659 -2.08 13.61 11.22
CA VAL A 659 -3.46 13.39 10.79
C VAL A 659 -4.29 14.68 10.90
N ALA A 660 -4.12 15.45 11.98
CA ALA A 660 -4.79 16.73 12.14
C ALA A 660 -4.34 17.75 11.06
N LEU A 661 -3.07 17.73 10.67
CA LEU A 661 -2.55 18.58 9.58
C LEU A 661 -3.13 18.18 8.22
N ILE A 662 -2.99 16.92 7.83
CA ILE A 662 -3.32 16.47 6.46
C ILE A 662 -4.82 16.42 6.18
N SER A 663 -5.66 16.39 7.21
CA SER A 663 -7.13 16.46 7.10
C SER A 663 -7.65 17.90 7.05
N GLY A 664 -6.79 18.90 7.24
CA GLY A 664 -7.19 20.30 7.39
C GLY A 664 -7.83 20.63 8.74
N MET A 665 -7.90 19.66 9.65
CA MET A 665 -8.41 19.88 11.01
C MET A 665 -7.58 20.89 11.77
N ALA A 666 -6.26 20.94 11.63
CA ALA A 666 -5.37 21.96 12.20
C ALA A 666 -5.00 23.02 11.15
N ASN A 667 -5.07 24.31 11.51
CA ASN A 667 -4.85 25.40 10.55
C ASN A 667 -4.06 26.59 11.13
N GLY A 668 -3.59 27.48 10.26
CA GLY A 668 -2.90 28.70 10.65
C GLY A 668 -1.65 28.44 11.50
N SER A 669 -1.58 29.05 12.69
CA SER A 669 -0.44 28.86 13.60
C SER A 669 -0.30 27.43 14.14
N GLU A 670 -1.39 26.66 14.16
CA GLU A 670 -1.37 25.26 14.64
C GLU A 670 -0.52 24.38 13.72
N GLN A 671 -0.47 24.70 12.43
CA GLN A 671 0.29 23.93 11.45
C GLN A 671 1.78 23.92 11.77
N ARG A 672 2.34 25.11 12.03
CA ARG A 672 3.74 25.27 12.43
C ARG A 672 4.01 24.56 13.77
N GLN A 673 3.16 24.78 14.77
CA GLN A 673 3.34 24.19 16.09
C GLN A 673 3.34 22.66 16.09
N LEU A 674 2.45 22.04 15.30
CA LEU A 674 2.38 20.59 15.17
C LEU A 674 3.57 20.03 14.40
N THR A 675 3.96 20.67 13.30
CA THR A 675 5.14 20.26 12.54
C THR A 675 6.39 20.29 13.42
N GLU A 676 6.62 21.40 14.12
CA GLU A 676 7.75 21.53 15.05
C GLU A 676 7.70 20.46 16.14
N ALA A 677 6.51 20.17 16.68
CA ALA A 677 6.36 19.12 17.69
C ALA A 677 6.68 17.72 17.15
N ILE A 678 6.25 17.39 15.93
CA ILE A 678 6.55 16.11 15.27
C ILE A 678 8.05 16.00 15.01
N ALA A 679 8.66 17.03 14.43
CA ALA A 679 10.09 17.05 14.13
C ALA A 679 10.93 16.87 15.41
N VAL A 680 10.59 17.59 16.49
CA VAL A 680 11.28 17.48 17.78
C VAL A 680 11.11 16.08 18.38
N ASP A 681 9.93 15.49 18.31
CA ASP A 681 9.69 14.13 18.81
C ASP A 681 10.49 13.09 18.00
N MET A 682 10.52 13.20 16.66
CA MET A 682 11.37 12.35 15.81
C MET A 682 12.84 12.46 16.24
N HIS A 683 13.35 13.69 16.38
CA HIS A 683 14.74 13.92 16.79
C HIS A 683 15.05 13.33 18.18
N HIS A 684 14.12 13.51 19.14
CA HIS A 684 14.27 12.98 20.49
C HIS A 684 14.27 11.44 20.54
N ARG A 685 13.63 10.80 19.56
CA ARG A 685 13.66 9.34 19.32
C ARG A 685 14.83 8.90 18.47
N ASP A 686 15.89 9.72 18.39
CA ASP A 686 17.06 9.48 17.55
C ASP A 686 16.64 9.31 16.08
N ASN A 687 15.88 10.29 15.59
CA ASN A 687 15.32 10.40 14.23
C ASN A 687 14.40 9.23 13.82
N ARG A 688 13.57 8.72 14.73
CA ARG A 688 12.63 7.62 14.43
C ARG A 688 11.18 8.04 14.37
N LEU A 689 10.43 7.36 13.51
CA LEU A 689 8.97 7.43 13.49
C LEU A 689 8.39 6.57 14.60
N SER A 690 7.25 6.98 15.15
CA SER A 690 6.46 6.18 16.11
C SER A 690 5.13 5.69 15.54
N SER A 691 4.88 5.90 14.25
CA SER A 691 3.62 5.60 13.57
C SER A 691 3.58 4.22 12.90
N GLY A 692 2.37 3.76 12.60
CA GLY A 692 2.07 2.54 11.85
C GLY A 692 1.79 2.84 10.38
N PHE A 693 1.07 1.99 9.65
CA PHE A 693 0.90 2.15 8.19
C PHE A 693 0.24 3.50 7.82
N ALA A 694 -0.98 3.73 8.30
CA ALA A 694 -1.74 4.95 7.98
C ALA A 694 -1.13 6.20 8.64
N GLY A 695 -0.61 6.06 9.86
CA GLY A 695 0.10 7.12 10.57
C GLY A 695 1.36 7.55 9.84
N THR A 696 2.14 6.61 9.30
CA THR A 696 3.38 6.90 8.58
C THR A 696 3.12 7.66 7.29
N GLN A 697 2.09 7.27 6.52
CA GLN A 697 1.67 8.08 5.37
C GLN A 697 1.34 9.52 5.77
N SER A 698 0.66 9.69 6.92
CA SER A 698 0.29 11.01 7.41
C SER A 698 1.51 11.82 7.85
N VAL A 699 2.44 11.23 8.61
CA VAL A 699 3.68 11.86 9.08
C VAL A 699 4.55 12.26 7.88
N VAL A 700 4.75 11.37 6.92
CA VAL A 700 5.54 11.65 5.72
C VAL A 700 4.95 12.84 4.95
N ARG A 701 3.63 12.84 4.67
CA ARG A 701 2.98 13.95 3.97
C ARG A 701 3.08 15.28 4.74
N ALA A 702 2.90 15.25 6.06
CA ALA A 702 2.99 16.44 6.90
C ALA A 702 4.41 17.03 6.90
N MET A 703 5.43 16.20 7.11
CA MET A 703 6.82 16.67 7.16
C MET A 703 7.31 17.13 5.77
N SER A 704 6.95 16.41 4.71
CA SER A 704 7.24 16.80 3.32
C SER A 704 6.76 18.21 2.99
N ALA A 705 5.52 18.54 3.40
CA ALA A 705 4.93 19.84 3.13
C ALA A 705 5.52 20.96 4.00
N ALA A 706 6.05 20.64 5.18
CA ALA A 706 6.38 21.64 6.17
C ALA A 706 7.89 21.97 6.24
N ASP A 707 8.76 20.97 6.38
CA ASP A 707 10.22 21.16 6.42
C ASP A 707 10.92 20.66 5.14
N GLY A 708 10.14 20.37 4.08
CA GLY A 708 10.64 19.76 2.84
C GLY A 708 10.95 18.26 2.97
N GLY A 709 10.82 17.68 4.17
CA GLY A 709 11.20 16.31 4.48
C GLY A 709 12.63 16.16 4.99
N ILE A 710 13.30 17.21 5.47
CA ILE A 710 14.65 17.06 6.05
C ILE A 710 14.62 16.10 7.25
N SER A 711 13.56 16.13 8.07
CA SER A 711 13.37 15.16 9.16
C SER A 711 13.18 13.72 8.66
N LEU A 712 12.64 13.54 7.44
CA LEU A 712 12.49 12.21 6.82
C LEU A 712 13.83 11.70 6.30
N LEU A 713 14.67 12.58 5.75
CA LEU A 713 16.03 12.23 5.37
C LEU A 713 16.86 11.81 6.58
N ASP A 714 16.68 12.47 7.72
CA ASP A 714 17.34 12.09 8.98
C ASP A 714 16.91 10.69 9.45
N ALA A 715 15.61 10.36 9.30
CA ALA A 715 15.11 9.03 9.61
C ALA A 715 15.63 7.95 8.65
N LEU A 716 15.85 8.31 7.38
CA LEU A 716 16.47 7.46 6.37
C LEU A 716 17.93 7.14 6.71
N HIS A 717 18.66 8.12 7.27
CA HIS A 717 20.06 7.98 7.66
C HIS A 717 20.27 7.33 9.02
N GLN A 718 19.21 7.02 9.74
CA GLN A 718 19.26 6.30 11.01
C GLN A 718 19.40 4.79 10.70
N PRO A 719 20.56 4.15 10.96
CA PRO A 719 20.80 2.79 10.47
C PRO A 719 20.43 1.68 11.47
N THR A 720 20.02 2.02 12.70
CA THR A 720 19.78 1.04 13.76
C THR A 720 18.30 0.80 14.02
N GLN A 721 17.91 -0.47 14.07
CA GLN A 721 16.53 -0.86 14.32
C GLN A 721 16.00 -0.29 15.65
N PRO A 722 14.69 0.02 15.74
CA PRO A 722 13.69 -0.03 14.67
C PRO A 722 13.73 1.23 13.76
N GLY A 723 13.43 1.10 12.46
CA GLY A 723 13.24 2.26 11.57
C GLY A 723 13.52 2.03 10.08
N ILE A 724 13.12 3.00 9.24
CA ILE A 724 13.27 2.92 7.77
C ILE A 724 14.72 2.76 7.32
N GLY A 725 15.66 3.51 7.90
CA GLY A 725 17.07 3.43 7.50
C GLY A 725 17.69 2.06 7.79
N SER A 726 17.29 1.42 8.89
CA SER A 726 17.72 0.04 9.18
C SER A 726 17.22 -0.97 8.14
N MET A 727 16.02 -0.78 7.56
CA MET A 727 15.53 -1.63 6.47
C MET A 727 16.42 -1.57 5.22
N LEU A 728 17.10 -0.44 4.99
CA LEU A 728 17.96 -0.24 3.82
C LEU A 728 19.34 -0.86 3.99
N VAL A 729 19.77 -1.10 5.23
CA VAL A 729 21.11 -1.57 5.58
C VAL A 729 21.09 -3.06 5.94
N ASP A 730 20.04 -3.51 6.63
CA ASP A 730 19.86 -4.88 7.10
C ASP A 730 18.89 -5.67 6.18
N GLY A 731 18.76 -6.98 6.42
CA GLY A 731 17.67 -7.79 5.86
C GLY A 731 17.83 -8.21 4.37
N PRO A 732 16.73 -8.65 3.73
CA PRO A 732 16.80 -9.31 2.42
C PRO A 732 16.68 -8.36 1.21
N GLY A 733 16.75 -7.04 1.41
CA GLY A 733 16.72 -6.07 0.30
C GLY A 733 15.32 -5.72 -0.20
N THR A 734 14.33 -5.81 0.67
CA THR A 734 12.93 -5.39 0.49
C THR A 734 12.47 -4.67 1.76
N PHE A 735 11.34 -3.96 1.71
CA PHE A 735 10.76 -3.38 2.92
C PHE A 735 10.04 -4.43 3.75
N TRP A 736 10.02 -4.25 5.06
CA TRP A 736 9.45 -5.21 5.99
C TRP A 736 8.09 -4.74 6.49
N GLU A 737 7.32 -5.69 7.00
CA GLU A 737 6.05 -5.43 7.65
C GLU A 737 6.22 -4.65 8.96
N THR A 738 7.23 -5.01 9.75
CA THR A 738 7.56 -4.40 11.05
C THR A 738 8.77 -3.49 10.94
N TRP A 739 8.90 -2.51 11.85
CA TRP A 739 10.06 -1.61 11.88
C TRP A 739 11.39 -2.28 12.27
N TRP A 740 11.38 -3.56 12.65
CA TRP A 740 12.52 -4.37 13.08
C TRP A 740 12.37 -5.82 12.58
N ILE A 741 13.45 -6.59 12.62
CA ILE A 741 13.44 -8.04 12.42
C ILE A 741 13.39 -8.71 13.80
N ASP A 742 12.41 -9.59 14.02
CA ASP A 742 12.31 -10.42 15.22
C ASP A 742 12.40 -11.89 14.84
N ASP A 743 13.46 -12.55 15.30
CA ASP A 743 13.72 -13.94 14.94
C ASP A 743 12.73 -14.94 15.55
N GLY A 744 12.06 -14.57 16.64
CA GLY A 744 11.06 -15.41 17.30
C GLY A 744 9.62 -15.14 16.88
N ASN A 745 9.39 -14.18 15.98
CA ASN A 745 8.04 -13.74 15.63
C ASN A 745 7.38 -14.67 14.61
N VAL A 746 6.14 -15.07 14.91
CA VAL A 746 5.26 -15.87 14.05
C VAL A 746 4.07 -15.00 13.63
N GLY A 747 3.81 -14.90 12.33
CA GLY A 747 2.57 -14.34 11.79
C GLY A 747 2.57 -12.86 11.46
N VAL A 748 3.49 -12.06 12.01
CA VAL A 748 3.52 -10.60 11.80
C VAL A 748 4.96 -10.10 11.63
N ALA A 749 5.65 -10.61 10.63
CA ALA A 749 7.06 -10.29 10.34
C ALA A 749 7.46 -10.61 8.89
N SER A 750 6.62 -10.32 7.89
CA SER A 750 7.04 -10.44 6.48
C SER A 750 8.24 -9.52 6.25
N LEU A 751 9.26 -10.02 5.57
CA LEU A 751 10.40 -9.20 5.16
C LEU A 751 10.23 -8.64 3.74
N ASP A 752 9.03 -8.76 3.16
CA ASP A 752 8.60 -8.12 1.91
C ASP A 752 7.16 -7.63 2.02
N HIS A 753 6.98 -6.36 2.39
CA HIS A 753 5.67 -5.75 2.63
C HIS A 753 5.64 -4.27 2.22
N VAL A 754 4.58 -3.85 1.54
CA VAL A 754 4.49 -2.49 0.95
C VAL A 754 4.16 -1.37 1.96
N GLY A 755 3.60 -1.70 3.13
CA GLY A 755 2.84 -0.76 3.98
C GLY A 755 3.63 0.42 4.55
N LEU A 756 4.69 0.17 5.32
CA LEU A 756 5.38 1.23 6.10
C LEU A 756 6.20 2.21 5.25
N ALA A 757 6.85 1.70 4.21
CA ALA A 757 7.94 2.41 3.57
C ALA A 757 7.57 3.04 2.22
N ALA A 758 6.49 2.60 1.56
CA ALA A 758 6.04 3.19 0.31
C ALA A 758 5.80 4.72 0.38
N PRO A 759 5.28 5.31 1.47
CA PRO A 759 5.14 6.76 1.56
C PRO A 759 6.47 7.53 1.42
N PHE A 760 7.60 6.99 1.88
CA PHE A 760 8.92 7.63 1.72
C PHE A 760 9.33 7.73 0.26
N ALA A 761 9.03 6.70 -0.55
CA ALA A 761 9.31 6.74 -1.99
C ALA A 761 8.46 7.80 -2.69
N ALA A 762 7.18 7.93 -2.33
CA ALA A 762 6.32 9.01 -2.85
C ALA A 762 6.87 10.41 -2.52
N TRP A 763 7.41 10.61 -1.31
CA TRP A 763 8.10 11.84 -0.91
C TRP A 763 9.33 12.13 -1.78
N ALA A 764 10.19 11.14 -2.03
CA ALA A 764 11.36 11.32 -2.89
C ALA A 764 10.96 11.83 -4.29
N TRP A 765 9.91 11.26 -4.89
CA TRP A 765 9.39 11.70 -6.19
C TRP A 765 8.78 13.10 -6.17
N ARG A 766 7.85 13.35 -5.25
CA ARG A 766 7.04 14.57 -5.28
C ARG A 766 7.72 15.79 -4.68
N THR A 767 8.66 15.56 -3.77
CA THR A 767 9.23 16.61 -2.94
C THR A 767 10.72 16.77 -3.20
N VAL A 768 11.50 15.70 -3.30
CA VAL A 768 12.94 15.81 -3.59
C VAL A 768 13.16 16.08 -5.09
N ALA A 769 12.65 15.23 -5.97
CA ALA A 769 12.67 15.48 -7.41
C ALA A 769 11.74 16.64 -7.79
N GLY A 770 10.67 16.85 -7.03
CA GLY A 770 9.75 17.96 -7.21
C GLY A 770 8.72 17.77 -8.33
N ILE A 771 8.49 16.54 -8.80
CA ILE A 771 7.53 16.24 -9.87
C ILE A 771 6.18 15.88 -9.25
N ALA A 772 5.14 16.68 -9.51
CA ALA A 772 3.79 16.37 -9.04
C ALA A 772 2.71 16.79 -10.05
N PRO A 773 1.64 15.99 -10.25
CA PRO A 773 0.55 16.39 -11.12
C PRO A 773 -0.25 17.53 -10.49
N LEU A 774 -0.47 18.61 -11.25
CA LEU A 774 -1.38 19.72 -10.88
C LEU A 774 -2.77 19.55 -11.50
N THR A 775 -2.83 18.80 -12.61
CA THR A 775 -4.07 18.37 -13.26
C THR A 775 -3.89 16.95 -13.77
N ALA A 776 -4.99 16.31 -14.11
CA ALA A 776 -5.07 14.92 -14.53
C ALA A 776 -4.08 14.55 -15.65
N GLY A 777 -3.44 13.38 -15.52
CA GLY A 777 -2.53 12.81 -16.51
C GLY A 777 -1.35 13.70 -16.84
N TYR A 778 -0.85 14.47 -15.86
CA TYR A 778 0.25 15.43 -16.01
C TYR A 778 0.05 16.44 -17.15
N ARG A 779 -1.20 16.77 -17.53
CA ARG A 779 -1.46 17.85 -18.50
C ARG A 779 -0.86 19.17 -18.05
N ARG A 780 -0.91 19.41 -16.74
CA ARG A 780 -0.17 20.44 -16.03
C ARG A 780 0.48 19.79 -14.82
N PHE A 781 1.75 20.06 -14.58
CA PHE A 781 2.52 19.46 -13.49
C PHE A 781 3.48 20.47 -12.87
N ALA A 782 3.81 20.27 -11.60
CA ALA A 782 4.77 21.06 -10.87
C ALA A 782 6.18 20.53 -11.12
N ILE A 783 7.14 21.46 -11.17
CA ILE A 783 8.56 21.22 -10.92
C ILE A 783 8.91 22.11 -9.73
N ALA A 784 8.85 21.54 -8.53
CA ALA A 784 9.01 22.24 -7.27
C ALA A 784 9.86 21.45 -6.26
N PRO A 785 11.17 21.23 -6.55
CA PRO A 785 12.04 20.49 -5.67
C PRO A 785 12.23 21.23 -4.33
N ARG A 786 12.23 20.46 -3.23
CA ARG A 786 12.65 20.91 -1.91
C ARG A 786 14.08 20.45 -1.70
N LEU A 787 14.98 21.42 -1.65
CA LEU A 787 16.43 21.17 -1.64
C LEU A 787 16.88 20.79 -0.23
N LEU A 788 17.10 19.52 0.01
CA LEU A 788 17.53 19.01 1.31
C LEU A 788 19.03 19.29 1.49
N GLY A 789 19.43 19.78 2.67
CA GLY A 789 20.80 20.20 2.98
C GLY A 789 21.94 19.38 2.33
N PRO A 790 21.98 18.04 2.49
CA PRO A 790 23.05 17.20 1.96
C PRO A 790 22.87 16.75 0.50
N VAL A 791 21.69 16.92 -0.10
CA VAL A 791 21.40 16.47 -1.48
C VAL A 791 21.68 17.61 -2.45
N GLY A 792 22.77 17.49 -3.21
CA GLY A 792 23.22 18.50 -4.17
C GLY A 792 22.77 18.22 -5.59
N HIS A 793 22.32 17.00 -5.90
CA HIS A 793 21.93 16.61 -7.25
C HIS A 793 20.76 15.61 -7.24
N CYS A 794 19.83 15.78 -8.18
CA CYS A 794 18.81 14.77 -8.45
C CYS A 794 18.44 14.74 -9.94
N ARG A 795 18.24 13.52 -10.45
CA ARG A 795 17.68 13.22 -11.75
C ARG A 795 16.42 12.39 -11.56
N ALA A 796 15.33 12.84 -12.17
CA ALA A 796 14.08 12.11 -12.19
C ALA A 796 13.47 12.10 -13.60
N GLN A 797 12.99 10.94 -14.02
CA GLN A 797 12.27 10.73 -15.28
C GLN A 797 10.96 10.02 -14.99
N LEU A 798 9.87 10.49 -15.59
CA LEU A 798 8.56 9.88 -15.49
C LEU A 798 7.92 9.76 -16.88
N GLU A 799 7.57 8.53 -17.27
CA GLU A 799 6.81 8.24 -18.48
C GLU A 799 5.31 8.42 -18.24
N THR A 800 4.69 9.29 -19.03
CA THR A 800 3.25 9.57 -18.94
C THR A 800 2.56 9.23 -20.26
N GLY A 801 1.22 9.20 -20.27
CA GLY A 801 0.46 9.03 -21.53
C GLY A 801 0.71 10.12 -22.58
N ARG A 802 1.33 11.24 -22.20
CA ARG A 802 1.69 12.35 -23.11
C ARG A 802 3.16 12.30 -23.56
N GLY A 803 3.97 11.44 -22.95
CA GLY A 803 5.41 11.33 -23.14
C GLY A 803 6.20 11.57 -21.86
N ARG A 804 7.52 11.63 -22.01
CA ARG A 804 8.47 11.73 -20.90
C ARG A 804 8.50 13.13 -20.28
N ILE A 805 8.38 13.18 -18.95
CA ILE A 805 8.82 14.29 -18.12
C ILE A 805 10.21 13.93 -17.60
N GLU A 806 11.17 14.85 -17.70
CA GLU A 806 12.51 14.66 -17.14
C GLU A 806 12.99 15.95 -16.49
N VAL A 807 13.56 15.85 -15.28
CA VAL A 807 14.26 16.94 -14.62
C VAL A 807 15.59 16.43 -14.08
N VAL A 808 16.64 17.18 -14.34
CA VAL A 808 17.96 17.00 -13.73
C VAL A 808 18.33 18.32 -13.10
N TRP A 809 18.48 18.37 -11.78
CA TRP A 809 18.91 19.59 -11.10
C TRP A 809 20.20 19.35 -10.32
N GLN A 810 21.02 20.40 -10.26
CA GLN A 810 22.25 20.46 -9.48
C GLN A 810 22.30 21.79 -8.72
N LEU A 811 22.75 21.73 -7.47
CA LEU A 811 22.80 22.86 -6.55
C LEU A 811 24.24 23.12 -6.09
N ASP A 812 24.83 24.21 -6.59
CA ASP A 812 26.17 24.67 -6.22
C ASP A 812 26.06 25.90 -5.30
N GLY A 813 26.22 25.69 -3.99
CA GLY A 813 25.95 26.74 -3.00
C GLY A 813 24.47 27.09 -2.94
N THR A 814 24.10 28.29 -3.40
CA THR A 814 22.72 28.78 -3.54
C THR A 814 22.28 28.94 -4.99
N GLU A 815 23.11 28.51 -5.96
CA GLU A 815 22.77 28.51 -7.37
C GLU A 815 22.27 27.13 -7.78
N LEU A 816 21.05 27.07 -8.33
CA LEU A 816 20.46 25.87 -8.90
C LEU A 816 20.49 25.96 -10.43
N THR A 817 21.02 24.91 -11.06
CA THR A 817 20.90 24.68 -12.50
C THR A 817 20.03 23.46 -12.74
N ALA A 818 19.04 23.53 -13.63
CA ALA A 818 18.21 22.40 -13.98
C ALA A 818 17.94 22.26 -15.48
N GLU A 819 18.05 21.03 -15.99
CA GLU A 819 17.56 20.64 -17.32
C GLU A 819 16.16 20.06 -17.18
N LEU A 820 15.19 20.61 -17.91
CA LEU A 820 13.78 20.19 -17.84
C LEU A 820 13.26 19.80 -19.23
N VAL A 821 12.61 18.64 -19.32
CA VAL A 821 11.85 18.18 -20.48
C VAL A 821 10.36 18.21 -20.17
N VAL A 822 9.60 18.98 -20.95
CA VAL A 822 8.13 19.06 -20.91
C VAL A 822 7.58 18.40 -22.18
N PRO A 823 6.79 17.31 -22.10
CA PRO A 823 6.28 16.62 -23.28
C PRO A 823 5.23 17.43 -24.04
N VAL A 824 5.01 17.08 -25.32
CA VAL A 824 3.99 17.72 -26.15
C VAL A 824 2.60 17.54 -25.53
N GLY A 825 1.83 18.63 -25.46
CA GLY A 825 0.49 18.63 -24.83
C GLY A 825 0.51 18.75 -23.30
N ALA A 826 1.66 19.01 -22.69
CA ALA A 826 1.79 19.29 -21.26
C ALA A 826 2.37 20.69 -20.99
N VAL A 827 2.20 21.16 -19.75
CA VAL A 827 2.75 22.42 -19.23
C VAL A 827 3.37 22.18 -17.85
N ALA A 828 4.62 22.58 -17.66
CA ALA A 828 5.27 22.60 -16.36
C ALA A 828 4.99 23.93 -15.63
N VAL A 829 4.83 23.89 -14.31
CA VAL A 829 4.79 25.05 -13.42
C VAL A 829 6.00 24.96 -12.50
N VAL A 830 7.00 25.79 -12.76
CA VAL A 830 8.26 25.80 -12.01
C VAL A 830 8.17 26.75 -10.82
N SER A 831 8.47 26.25 -9.63
CA SER A 831 8.52 27.03 -8.39
C SER A 831 9.71 26.59 -7.55
N LEU A 832 10.67 27.49 -7.31
CA LEU A 832 11.90 27.21 -6.58
C LEU A 832 11.91 27.96 -5.24
N PRO A 833 12.35 27.33 -4.13
CA PRO A 833 12.36 27.98 -2.81
C PRO A 833 13.21 29.26 -2.78
N GLY A 834 12.68 30.35 -2.25
CA GLY A 834 13.41 31.63 -2.13
C GLY A 834 13.62 32.40 -3.44
N VAL A 835 13.03 31.94 -4.55
CA VAL A 835 13.19 32.54 -5.88
C VAL A 835 11.85 33.08 -6.36
N GLU A 836 11.80 34.38 -6.64
CA GLU A 836 10.64 34.98 -7.28
C GLU A 836 10.53 34.51 -8.74
N ALA A 837 9.29 34.28 -9.21
CA ALA A 837 9.05 33.69 -10.53
C ALA A 837 9.71 34.48 -11.68
N GLU A 838 9.83 35.81 -11.54
CA GLU A 838 10.44 36.68 -12.54
C GLU A 838 11.97 36.62 -12.60
N ASP A 839 12.62 36.16 -11.53
CA ASP A 839 14.08 36.09 -11.40
C ASP A 839 14.66 34.75 -11.89
N LEU A 840 13.80 33.75 -12.12
CA LEU A 840 14.18 32.50 -12.76
C LEU A 840 14.70 32.78 -14.18
N LEU A 841 15.92 32.32 -14.48
CA LEU A 841 16.45 32.35 -15.84
C LEU A 841 16.01 31.09 -16.60
N VAL A 842 15.39 31.27 -17.76
CA VAL A 842 14.97 30.24 -18.70
C VAL A 842 15.77 30.43 -19.99
N ASP A 843 16.59 29.45 -20.36
CA ASP A 843 17.52 29.50 -21.50
C ASP A 843 18.39 30.77 -21.50
N GLY A 844 18.86 31.15 -20.30
CA GLY A 844 19.73 32.31 -20.06
C GLY A 844 19.03 33.67 -20.06
N ARG A 845 17.69 33.72 -20.01
CA ARG A 845 16.91 34.98 -19.95
C ARG A 845 15.94 34.98 -18.77
N PRO A 846 15.68 36.12 -18.12
CA PRO A 846 14.63 36.21 -17.10
C PRO A 846 13.30 35.69 -17.63
N ALA A 847 12.54 34.95 -16.82
CA ALA A 847 11.27 34.36 -17.21
C ALA A 847 10.27 35.40 -17.73
N ARG A 848 10.27 36.62 -17.18
CA ARG A 848 9.44 37.74 -17.67
C ARG A 848 9.72 38.15 -19.12
N ASP A 849 10.94 37.89 -19.61
CA ASP A 849 11.42 38.26 -20.95
C ASP A 849 11.48 37.04 -21.89
N HIS A 850 11.18 35.84 -21.40
CA HIS A 850 11.25 34.61 -22.17
C HIS A 850 9.93 34.37 -22.93
N PRO A 851 9.93 34.19 -24.26
CA PRO A 851 8.72 34.19 -25.09
C PRO A 851 7.79 32.99 -24.86
N ARG A 852 8.27 31.95 -24.16
CA ARG A 852 7.50 30.74 -23.81
C ARG A 852 7.33 30.53 -22.31
N ALA A 853 7.75 31.52 -21.51
CA ALA A 853 7.50 31.51 -20.10
C ALA A 853 6.28 32.41 -19.81
N LYS A 854 5.41 31.96 -18.91
CA LYS A 854 4.30 32.77 -18.44
C LYS A 854 4.30 32.80 -16.91
N LEU A 855 4.40 34.00 -16.36
CA LEU A 855 4.33 34.19 -14.92
C LEU A 855 2.92 33.96 -14.41
N THR A 856 2.81 33.22 -13.31
CA THR A 856 1.56 32.95 -12.61
C THR A 856 1.76 33.12 -11.11
N ALA A 857 0.67 33.15 -10.35
CA ALA A 857 0.74 33.16 -8.89
C ALA A 857 1.44 31.91 -8.31
N GLY A 858 1.49 30.81 -9.07
CA GLY A 858 2.13 29.56 -8.64
C GLY A 858 3.57 29.37 -9.10
N GLY A 859 4.14 30.33 -9.84
CA GLY A 859 5.48 30.22 -10.43
C GLY A 859 5.48 30.46 -11.95
N THR A 860 6.49 29.91 -12.63
CA THR A 860 6.70 30.10 -14.07
C THR A 860 6.15 28.92 -14.87
N GLU A 861 5.13 29.17 -15.70
CA GLU A 861 4.59 28.20 -16.66
C GLU A 861 5.51 28.06 -17.87
N LEU A 862 5.86 26.82 -18.23
CA LEU A 862 6.63 26.46 -19.41
C LEU A 862 5.84 25.43 -20.22
N GLU A 863 5.62 25.73 -21.50
CA GLU A 863 4.99 24.80 -22.44
C GLU A 863 5.95 23.66 -22.83
N SER A 864 5.52 22.73 -23.67
CA SER A 864 6.35 21.63 -24.19
C SER A 864 7.72 22.12 -24.68
N GLY A 865 8.79 21.42 -24.33
CA GLY A 865 10.13 21.92 -24.60
C GLY A 865 11.25 21.28 -23.78
N ARG A 866 12.47 21.71 -24.07
CA ARG A 866 13.69 21.34 -23.34
C ARG A 866 14.33 22.61 -22.81
N TYR A 867 14.27 22.86 -21.51
CA TYR A 867 14.69 24.14 -20.93
C TYR A 867 15.92 23.96 -20.06
N LEU A 868 16.82 24.94 -20.12
CA LEU A 868 17.83 25.15 -19.09
C LEU A 868 17.33 26.23 -18.13
N LEU A 869 17.22 25.87 -16.86
CA LEU A 869 16.77 26.73 -15.79
C LEU A 869 17.96 27.08 -14.90
N VAL A 870 18.11 28.35 -14.56
CA VAL A 870 19.12 28.81 -13.59
C VAL A 870 18.47 29.76 -12.59
N ALA A 871 18.71 29.54 -11.30
CA ALA A 871 18.26 30.43 -10.24
C ALA A 871 19.36 30.61 -9.19
N SER A 872 19.56 31.83 -8.72
CA SER A 872 20.50 32.15 -7.64
C SER A 872 19.74 32.53 -6.37
N GLY A 873 20.34 32.27 -5.20
CA GLY A 873 19.70 32.57 -3.92
C GLY A 873 18.64 31.55 -3.50
N VAL A 874 18.67 30.34 -4.08
CA VAL A 874 17.71 29.29 -3.76
C VAL A 874 17.89 28.84 -2.32
N GLU A 875 16.79 28.82 -1.56
CA GLU A 875 16.78 28.42 -0.16
C GLU A 875 16.84 26.89 -0.03
N ARG A 876 17.67 26.42 0.90
CA ARG A 876 17.69 25.01 1.30
C ARG A 876 16.67 24.78 2.40
N ALA A 877 16.10 23.58 2.42
CA ALA A 877 15.39 23.07 3.59
C ALA A 877 16.41 22.89 4.72
N GLU A 878 16.24 23.64 5.80
CA GLU A 878 17.07 23.56 6.98
C GLU A 878 16.33 22.89 8.15
N ARG A 879 17.09 22.24 9.02
CA ARG A 879 16.55 21.77 10.31
C ARG A 879 16.18 22.98 11.16
N THR A 880 14.90 23.16 11.40
CA THR A 880 14.42 24.23 12.28
C THR A 880 14.88 23.98 13.71
N ALA A 881 15.60 24.93 14.31
CA ALA A 881 15.80 24.90 15.76
C ALA A 881 14.43 25.02 16.44
N ALA A 882 14.09 24.06 17.28
CA ALA A 882 12.73 23.96 17.80
C ALA A 882 12.74 23.53 19.27
N ILE A 883 11.75 24.03 20.01
CA ILE A 883 11.50 23.64 21.40
C ILE A 883 10.22 22.80 21.41
N GLY A 884 10.32 21.58 21.91
CA GLY A 884 9.22 20.64 22.04
C GLY A 884 8.10 21.16 22.93
N ALA A 885 7.00 20.41 23.00
CA ALA A 885 5.91 20.76 23.90
C ALA A 885 6.41 20.76 25.35
N ALA A 886 6.27 21.90 26.03
CA ALA A 886 6.58 22.00 27.45
C ALA A 886 5.33 21.60 28.24
N PRO A 887 5.38 20.56 29.08
CA PRO A 887 4.29 20.32 30.03
C PRO A 887 4.23 21.46 31.05
N ASP A 888 3.07 21.64 31.69
CA ASP A 888 2.98 22.57 32.81
C ASP A 888 3.96 22.17 33.92
N VAL A 889 4.58 23.19 34.51
CA VAL A 889 5.52 23.01 35.62
C VAL A 889 4.77 23.31 36.91
N PRO A 890 4.64 22.35 37.86
CA PRO A 890 4.01 22.66 39.12
C PRO A 890 4.80 23.74 39.87
N PRO A 891 4.14 24.60 40.68
CA PRO A 891 4.83 25.51 41.59
C PRO A 891 5.93 24.79 42.39
N GLY A 892 7.16 25.30 42.35
CA GLY A 892 8.33 24.67 43.00
C GLY A 892 8.86 23.39 42.33
N GLY A 893 8.30 22.96 41.21
CA GLY A 893 8.70 21.75 40.48
C GLY A 893 9.52 22.03 39.21
N SER A 894 9.83 20.97 38.47
CA SER A 894 10.56 21.05 37.21
C SER A 894 10.01 20.10 36.15
N CYS A 895 10.16 20.45 34.88
CA CYS A 895 9.90 19.56 33.76
C CYS A 895 11.08 19.51 32.78
N ARG A 896 11.12 18.47 31.96
CA ARG A 896 12.04 18.36 30.83
C ARG A 896 11.31 18.67 29.53
N VAL A 897 11.93 19.44 28.66
CA VAL A 897 11.40 19.83 27.35
C VAL A 897 12.41 19.45 26.28
N PRO A 898 12.09 18.55 25.33
CA PRO A 898 13.03 18.19 24.27
C PRO A 898 13.29 19.39 23.36
N VAL A 899 14.50 19.49 22.81
CA VAL A 899 14.89 20.54 21.87
C VAL A 899 15.60 19.94 20.66
N MET A 900 15.40 20.59 19.51
CA MET A 900 16.15 20.36 18.29
C MET A 900 17.13 21.52 18.11
N ALA A 901 18.42 21.20 17.93
CA ALA A 901 19.60 22.08 17.99
C ALA A 901 20.26 22.20 19.39
N ALA A 902 20.89 21.10 19.82
CA ALA A 902 21.57 20.98 21.13
C ALA A 902 22.74 21.97 21.34
N GLU A 903 23.31 22.54 20.27
CA GLU A 903 24.43 23.49 20.34
C GLU A 903 24.00 24.93 20.70
N ARG A 904 22.69 25.21 20.69
CA ARG A 904 22.15 26.54 21.01
C ARG A 904 21.95 26.68 22.51
N THR A 905 22.12 27.90 23.03
CA THR A 905 21.95 28.17 24.48
C THR A 905 20.48 28.40 24.80
N ALA A 906 19.99 27.89 25.93
CA ALA A 906 18.65 28.16 26.41
C ALA A 906 18.59 29.33 27.40
N ALA A 907 17.55 30.17 27.29
CA ALA A 907 17.30 31.28 28.21
C ALA A 907 15.82 31.35 28.61
N THR A 908 15.56 31.84 29.83
CA THR A 908 14.22 32.18 30.32
C THR A 908 14.02 33.69 30.31
N ILE A 909 12.85 34.14 29.84
CA ILE A 909 12.57 35.58 29.69
C ILE A 909 11.91 36.19 30.95
N LYS A 910 11.40 35.38 31.90
CA LYS A 910 10.72 35.86 33.12
C LYS A 910 11.45 35.45 34.41
N SER A 911 11.49 36.35 35.40
CA SER A 911 12.07 36.10 36.73
C SER A 911 11.31 35.01 37.50
N GLY A 912 12.03 34.23 38.32
CA GLY A 912 11.46 33.13 39.12
C GLY A 912 11.49 31.77 38.43
N TRP A 913 11.83 31.70 37.15
CA TRP A 913 12.00 30.46 36.39
C TRP A 913 13.47 30.21 36.07
N LYS A 914 13.95 28.96 36.20
CA LYS A 914 15.30 28.55 35.82
C LYS A 914 15.23 27.59 34.63
N VAL A 915 16.15 27.73 33.68
CA VAL A 915 16.34 26.77 32.60
C VAL A 915 17.79 26.32 32.58
N SER A 916 18.02 25.02 32.46
CA SER A 916 19.32 24.45 32.11
C SER A 916 19.16 23.48 30.95
N GLN A 917 20.25 23.18 30.24
CA GLN A 917 20.22 22.33 29.06
C GLN A 917 21.23 21.20 29.22
N ALA A 918 20.79 19.98 28.93
CA ALA A 918 21.63 18.78 28.91
C ALA A 918 20.99 17.74 27.99
N ASP A 919 21.80 17.00 27.24
CA ASP A 919 21.38 15.84 26.44
C ASP A 919 20.18 16.10 25.51
N GLY A 920 20.19 17.25 24.81
CA GLY A 920 19.11 17.63 23.89
C GLY A 920 17.79 17.98 24.57
N GLN A 921 17.81 18.29 25.87
CA GLN A 921 16.63 18.67 26.65
C GLN A 921 16.88 19.94 27.47
N LEU A 922 15.82 20.71 27.70
CA LEU A 922 15.75 21.79 28.67
C LEU A 922 15.14 21.28 29.97
N LEU A 923 15.84 21.43 31.10
CA LEU A 923 15.25 21.31 32.42
C LEU A 923 14.71 22.68 32.83
N VAL A 924 13.39 22.80 32.92
CA VAL A 924 12.69 24.03 33.26
C VAL A 924 12.16 23.91 34.68
N THR A 925 12.57 24.80 35.58
CA THR A 925 12.19 24.80 37.00
C THR A 925 11.41 26.05 37.34
N ALA A 926 10.21 25.87 37.89
CA ALA A 926 9.43 26.94 38.49
C ALA A 926 9.92 27.17 39.92
N GLY A 927 10.31 28.41 40.24
CA GLY A 927 10.70 28.78 41.59
C GLY A 927 9.52 28.69 42.58
N PRO A 928 9.81 28.74 43.89
CA PRO A 928 8.78 28.67 44.93
C PRO A 928 7.78 29.84 44.89
N ASP A 929 8.14 30.95 44.26
CA ASP A 929 7.29 32.15 44.12
C ASP A 929 6.42 32.12 42.85
N VAL A 930 6.52 31.07 42.02
CA VAL A 930 5.73 30.91 40.80
C VAL A 930 4.41 30.22 41.13
N THR A 931 3.29 30.81 40.74
CA THR A 931 1.93 30.33 41.07
C THR A 931 1.21 29.73 39.87
N VAL A 932 0.15 28.94 40.13
CA VAL A 932 -0.70 28.37 39.07
C VAL A 932 -1.30 29.50 38.23
N GLY A 933 -1.12 29.42 36.90
CA GLY A 933 -1.50 30.45 35.93
C GLY A 933 -0.34 31.34 35.48
N ASP A 934 0.79 31.36 36.20
CA ASP A 934 2.00 32.03 35.72
C ASP A 934 2.52 31.37 34.43
N SER A 935 3.25 32.11 33.62
CA SER A 935 3.94 31.58 32.45
C SER A 935 5.29 32.25 32.24
N ALA A 936 6.19 31.54 31.57
CA ALA A 936 7.47 32.06 31.10
C ALA A 936 7.66 31.70 29.63
N GLU A 937 8.49 32.47 28.93
CA GLU A 937 8.93 32.12 27.58
C GLU A 937 10.34 31.54 27.65
N LEU A 938 10.48 30.32 27.13
CA LEU A 938 11.74 29.65 26.87
C LEU A 938 12.21 30.07 25.49
N ALA A 939 13.48 30.43 25.35
CA ALA A 939 14.09 30.72 24.06
C ALA A 939 15.38 29.92 23.86
N LEU A 940 15.53 29.31 22.68
CA LEU A 940 16.85 28.92 22.18
C LEU A 940 17.45 30.13 21.49
N ILE A 941 18.65 30.51 21.89
CA ILE A 941 19.38 31.65 21.33
C ILE A 941 20.59 31.16 20.51
N ASP A 942 20.84 31.86 19.41
CA ASP A 942 22.06 31.66 18.61
C ASP A 942 23.31 32.26 19.29
N ALA A 943 24.46 32.18 18.62
CA ALA A 943 25.74 32.69 19.11
C ALA A 943 25.74 34.23 19.34
N ASP A 944 24.85 34.96 18.66
CA ASP A 944 24.67 36.41 18.80
C ASP A 944 23.61 36.76 19.87
N GLY A 945 23.08 35.76 20.58
CA GLY A 945 22.04 35.93 21.60
C GLY A 945 20.64 36.19 21.05
N ARG A 946 20.41 35.97 19.74
CA ARG A 946 19.09 36.17 19.12
C ARG A 946 18.23 34.90 19.28
N PRO A 947 16.96 35.04 19.69
CA PRO A 947 16.06 33.90 19.84
C PRO A 947 15.68 33.33 18.48
N VAL A 948 15.96 32.05 18.28
CA VAL A 948 15.64 31.30 17.05
C VAL A 948 14.48 30.33 17.22
N ALA A 949 14.17 29.96 18.47
CA ALA A 949 13.01 29.16 18.82
C ALA A 949 12.44 29.70 20.12
N ARG A 950 11.11 29.72 20.25
CA ARG A 950 10.42 30.15 21.47
C ARG A 950 9.34 29.18 21.85
N ARG A 951 9.17 28.96 23.15
CA ARG A 951 8.06 28.18 23.70
C ARG A 951 7.59 28.79 25.01
N THR A 952 6.29 29.07 25.10
CA THR A 952 5.69 29.41 26.38
C THR A 952 5.57 28.14 27.23
N VAL A 953 6.11 28.20 28.44
CA VAL A 953 5.86 27.22 29.52
C VAL A 953 4.94 27.87 30.54
N ARG A 954 4.01 27.09 31.11
CA ARG A 954 3.07 27.58 32.11
C ARG A 954 3.32 26.90 33.44
N ALA A 955 3.19 27.65 34.51
CA ALA A 955 3.05 27.09 35.83
C ALA A 955 1.59 26.75 36.03
N GLY A 956 1.32 25.52 36.35
CA GLY A 956 -0.06 25.10 36.42
C GLY A 956 -0.22 23.66 36.84
N VAL A 957 -1.50 23.32 36.97
CA VAL A 957 -1.98 21.96 37.18
C VAL A 957 -2.70 21.56 35.89
N SER A 958 -2.11 21.77 34.70
CA SER A 958 -2.72 21.27 33.46
C SER A 958 -2.66 19.74 33.41
N GLY A 959 -3.46 19.16 32.50
CA GLY A 959 -3.84 17.75 32.36
C GLY A 959 -2.74 16.69 32.20
N THR A 960 -1.52 16.98 32.62
CA THR A 960 -0.39 16.06 32.77
C THR A 960 0.27 16.14 34.15
N TRP A 961 -0.36 16.76 35.16
CA TRP A 961 0.15 16.76 36.55
C TRP A 961 0.38 15.33 37.10
N LEU A 962 -0.20 14.31 36.46
CA LEU A 962 0.04 12.90 36.75
C LEU A 962 0.64 12.12 35.55
N SER A 963 1.37 12.77 34.64
CA SER A 963 2.17 12.06 33.63
C SER A 963 3.24 11.16 34.25
N ASN A 964 3.64 11.44 35.50
CA ASN A 964 4.41 10.57 36.37
C ASN A 964 3.61 10.13 37.61
N GLY A 965 2.28 10.11 37.56
CA GLY A 965 1.44 9.78 38.71
C GLY A 965 1.83 8.44 39.32
N VAL A 966 2.25 7.49 38.50
CA VAL A 966 2.84 6.20 38.88
C VAL A 966 4.05 6.30 39.84
N CYS A 967 4.88 7.34 39.70
CA CYS A 967 6.00 7.59 40.60
C CYS A 967 5.65 8.43 41.82
N ASP A 968 4.37 8.76 42.02
CA ASP A 968 3.94 9.44 43.22
C ASP A 968 4.15 8.52 44.43
N PRO A 969 5.02 8.87 45.40
CA PRO A 969 5.33 7.99 46.51
C PRO A 969 4.15 7.78 47.46
N ARG A 970 3.02 8.47 47.25
CA ARG A 970 1.81 8.37 48.08
C ARG A 970 0.88 7.21 47.67
N TRP A 971 1.17 6.48 46.59
CA TRP A 971 0.35 5.32 46.25
C TRP A 971 0.31 4.32 47.41
N THR A 972 -0.90 3.90 47.75
CA THR A 972 -1.17 2.91 48.79
C THR A 972 -1.95 1.74 48.19
N ALA A 973 -1.54 0.53 48.54
CA ALA A 973 -2.15 -0.71 48.09
C ALA A 973 -3.05 -1.31 49.18
N ASP A 974 -4.10 -2.04 48.81
CA ASP A 974 -4.79 -2.95 49.75
C ASP A 974 -3.81 -3.99 50.31
N ASP A 975 -3.99 -4.42 51.57
CA ASP A 975 -3.06 -5.25 52.37
C ASP A 975 -2.60 -6.58 51.72
N SER A 976 -3.31 -7.08 50.70
CA SER A 976 -2.96 -8.32 49.99
C SER A 976 -2.31 -8.11 48.63
N MET A 977 -2.18 -6.88 48.14
CA MET A 977 -1.60 -6.56 46.84
C MET A 977 -0.11 -6.23 46.97
N THR A 978 0.73 -6.84 46.13
CA THR A 978 2.14 -6.44 46.03
C THR A 978 2.31 -5.47 44.87
N VAL A 979 3.06 -4.39 45.09
CA VAL A 979 3.23 -3.28 44.14
C VAL A 979 4.72 -3.04 43.91
N GLU A 980 5.11 -2.98 42.64
CA GLU A 980 6.46 -2.64 42.20
C GLU A 980 6.40 -1.53 41.15
N VAL A 981 7.26 -0.50 41.27
CA VAL A 981 7.43 0.51 40.22
C VAL A 981 8.51 0.03 39.27
N LEU A 982 8.15 -0.14 38.00
CA LEU A 982 9.04 -0.60 36.95
C LEU A 982 9.47 0.58 36.07
N GLU A 983 10.79 0.79 35.98
CA GLU A 983 11.41 1.89 35.22
C GLU A 983 11.60 1.60 33.72
N LYS A 984 11.23 0.40 33.27
CA LYS A 984 11.35 -0.03 31.86
C LYS A 984 10.01 -0.01 31.14
N THR A 985 10.02 0.45 29.89
CA THR A 985 8.85 0.39 29.01
C THR A 985 8.59 -1.07 28.62
N TYR A 986 7.37 -1.57 28.82
CA TYR A 986 6.99 -2.94 28.47
C TYR A 986 6.38 -2.98 27.07
N VAL A 987 6.97 -3.80 26.20
CA VAL A 987 6.40 -4.16 24.89
C VAL A 987 5.70 -5.51 25.07
N CYS A 988 4.39 -5.57 24.80
CA CYS A 988 3.63 -6.82 24.86
C CYS A 988 3.66 -7.50 23.49
N THR A 989 4.10 -8.75 23.44
CA THR A 989 4.04 -9.66 22.28
C THR A 989 3.07 -10.80 22.62
N PRO A 990 2.24 -11.31 21.68
CA PRO A 990 2.24 -11.10 20.23
C PRO A 990 1.22 -10.06 19.71
N VAL A 991 0.31 -9.54 20.54
CA VAL A 991 -0.65 -8.51 20.13
C VAL A 991 -0.04 -7.14 20.38
N TYR A 992 0.49 -6.51 19.32
CA TYR A 992 1.04 -5.15 19.38
C TYR A 992 -0.07 -4.14 19.73
N HIS A 993 -0.19 -3.83 21.01
CA HIS A 993 -0.81 -2.60 21.49
C HIS A 993 0.30 -1.71 22.04
N GLY A 994 0.16 -0.39 21.84
CA GLY A 994 1.19 0.58 22.24
C GLY A 994 1.70 0.32 23.67
N PRO A 995 3.03 0.33 23.89
CA PRO A 995 3.59 0.07 25.21
C PRO A 995 3.12 1.17 26.16
N ILE A 996 2.87 0.82 27.43
CA ILE A 996 2.72 1.86 28.45
C ILE A 996 4.13 2.42 28.72
N PRO A 997 4.37 3.72 28.45
CA PRO A 997 5.68 4.32 28.69
C PRO A 997 6.01 4.25 30.18
N SER A 998 7.24 3.86 30.51
CA SER A 998 7.72 3.87 31.88
C SER A 998 7.75 5.29 32.47
N PRO A 999 7.60 5.42 33.79
CA PRO A 999 7.46 4.35 34.80
C PRO A 999 6.05 3.75 34.88
N VAL A 1000 5.92 2.45 35.23
CA VAL A 1000 4.63 1.75 35.42
C VAL A 1000 4.55 1.09 36.80
N ILE A 1001 3.37 1.12 37.44
CA ILE A 1001 3.12 0.37 38.69
C ILE A 1001 2.63 -1.01 38.28
N GLU A 1002 3.38 -2.05 38.58
CA GLU A 1002 2.90 -3.42 38.51
C GLU A 1002 2.26 -3.81 39.85
N ALA A 1003 0.97 -4.11 39.81
CA ALA A 1003 0.18 -4.54 40.94
C ALA A 1003 -0.18 -6.02 40.78
N ARG A 1004 0.34 -6.88 41.67
CA ARG A 1004 0.06 -8.32 41.70
C ARG A 1004 -0.94 -8.64 42.80
N LEU A 1005 -1.98 -9.37 42.41
CA LEU A 1005 -3.16 -9.72 43.20
C LEU A 1005 -3.20 -11.24 43.45
N PRO A 1006 -3.08 -11.70 44.71
CA PRO A 1006 -3.32 -13.09 45.04
C PRO A 1006 -4.83 -13.39 45.01
N GLN A 1007 -5.24 -14.31 44.14
CA GLN A 1007 -6.59 -14.90 44.05
C GLN A 1007 -7.78 -13.91 44.15
N LEU A 1008 -7.96 -13.05 43.13
CA LEU A 1008 -9.13 -12.15 43.02
C LEU A 1008 -10.45 -12.94 42.85
N ARG A 1009 -11.51 -12.61 43.62
CA ARG A 1009 -12.85 -13.25 43.54
C ARG A 1009 -13.84 -12.51 42.64
N ALA A 1010 -14.93 -13.17 42.21
CA ALA A 1010 -15.79 -12.64 41.16
C ALA A 1010 -16.57 -11.47 41.72
N GLY A 1011 -16.60 -10.35 40.98
CA GLY A 1011 -17.16 -9.09 41.47
C GLY A 1011 -16.34 -8.40 42.55
N GLU A 1012 -15.19 -8.94 42.97
CA GLU A 1012 -14.28 -8.28 43.90
C GLU A 1012 -13.41 -7.25 43.17
N THR A 1013 -13.10 -6.14 43.85
CA THR A 1013 -12.11 -5.15 43.41
C THR A 1013 -11.10 -4.92 44.51
N ARG A 1014 -9.83 -4.93 44.12
CA ARG A 1014 -8.71 -4.45 44.94
C ARG A 1014 -8.21 -3.13 44.38
N TRP A 1015 -7.90 -2.21 45.27
CA TRP A 1015 -7.59 -0.83 44.92
C TRP A 1015 -6.14 -0.49 45.21
N LEU A 1016 -5.53 0.15 44.23
CA LEU A 1016 -4.39 1.02 44.37
C LEU A 1016 -4.92 2.45 44.52
N ARG A 1017 -4.59 3.17 45.60
CA ARG A 1017 -5.17 4.48 45.95
C ARG A 1017 -4.09 5.55 46.04
N LEU A 1018 -4.38 6.71 45.46
CA LEU A 1018 -3.57 7.93 45.53
C LEU A 1018 -4.34 8.98 46.36
N PRO A 1019 -4.01 9.15 47.65
CA PRO A 1019 -4.64 10.15 48.51
C PRO A 1019 -4.01 11.54 48.34
N PHE A 1020 -4.83 12.58 48.44
CA PHE A 1020 -4.39 13.97 48.45
C PHE A 1020 -4.52 14.58 49.86
N ALA A 1021 -3.44 15.20 50.35
CA ALA A 1021 -3.43 15.85 51.66
C ALA A 1021 -4.29 17.12 51.67
N ASP A 1022 -4.27 17.88 50.57
CA ASP A 1022 -5.14 19.01 50.30
C ASP A 1022 -6.04 18.70 49.09
N PRO A 1023 -7.33 19.08 49.10
CA PRO A 1023 -8.23 18.82 47.98
C PRO A 1023 -7.74 19.42 46.65
N VAL A 1024 -7.85 18.64 45.57
CA VAL A 1024 -7.47 19.04 44.21
C VAL A 1024 -8.69 19.55 43.46
N ASP A 1025 -8.60 20.76 42.89
CA ASP A 1025 -9.64 21.35 42.03
C ASP A 1025 -9.49 20.85 40.58
N LEU A 1026 -10.36 19.92 40.20
CA LEU A 1026 -10.54 19.41 38.83
C LEU A 1026 -11.80 19.99 38.16
N GLY A 1027 -12.37 21.09 38.65
CA GLY A 1027 -13.53 21.76 38.05
C GLY A 1027 -13.40 22.13 36.57
N PRO A 1028 -12.20 22.47 36.06
CA PRO A 1028 -11.97 22.66 34.62
C PRO A 1028 -11.87 21.37 33.79
N ALA A 1029 -11.79 20.20 34.43
CA ALA A 1029 -11.66 18.92 33.73
C ALA A 1029 -13.01 18.43 33.20
N THR A 1030 -12.96 17.70 32.10
CA THR A 1030 -14.10 16.97 31.55
C THR A 1030 -14.02 15.50 31.90
N VAL A 1031 -12.82 14.92 31.96
CA VAL A 1031 -12.59 13.50 32.26
C VAL A 1031 -11.37 13.33 33.16
N VAL A 1032 -11.42 12.38 34.11
CA VAL A 1032 -10.24 11.80 34.77
C VAL A 1032 -10.03 10.39 34.23
N HIS A 1033 -8.81 9.99 33.91
CA HIS A 1033 -8.51 8.72 33.25
C HIS A 1033 -7.34 7.97 33.91
N ALA A 1034 -7.25 6.67 33.60
CA ALA A 1034 -6.13 5.79 33.96
C ALA A 1034 -5.86 4.78 32.83
N GLU A 1035 -4.59 4.58 32.50
CA GLU A 1035 -4.10 3.58 31.56
C GLU A 1035 -3.72 2.28 32.29
N PHE A 1036 -4.17 1.15 31.76
CA PHE A 1036 -3.94 -0.18 32.29
C PHE A 1036 -3.29 -1.06 31.23
N ASP A 1037 -2.32 -1.87 31.62
CA ASP A 1037 -1.79 -2.98 30.84
C ASP A 1037 -2.13 -4.28 31.56
N LEU A 1038 -2.83 -5.16 30.85
CA LEU A 1038 -3.32 -6.44 31.35
C LEU A 1038 -2.49 -7.62 30.81
N CYS A 1039 -1.38 -7.36 30.12
CA CYS A 1039 -0.44 -8.38 29.65
C CYS A 1039 0.40 -8.96 30.80
N GLY A 1040 -0.17 -9.91 31.54
CA GLY A 1040 0.57 -10.76 32.49
C GLY A 1040 0.81 -12.16 31.96
N PRO A 1041 1.59 -13.01 32.66
CA PRO A 1041 1.64 -14.45 32.36
C PRO A 1041 0.21 -15.00 32.41
N TYR A 1042 -0.32 -15.21 31.21
CA TYR A 1042 -1.57 -15.80 30.76
C TYR A 1042 -2.64 -16.01 31.85
N LEU A 1043 -3.75 -15.26 31.73
CA LEU A 1043 -5.03 -15.49 32.43
C LEU A 1043 -5.96 -16.34 31.54
N PRO A 1044 -5.73 -17.65 31.33
CA PRO A 1044 -6.61 -18.44 30.50
C PRO A 1044 -8.02 -18.45 31.13
N GLY A 1045 -9.02 -18.10 30.34
CA GLY A 1045 -10.41 -18.25 30.72
C GLY A 1045 -11.03 -17.14 31.57
N ARG A 1046 -10.36 -15.99 31.79
CA ARG A 1046 -10.85 -14.96 32.73
C ARG A 1046 -11.05 -13.59 32.08
N THR A 1047 -12.24 -13.02 32.27
CA THR A 1047 -12.55 -11.64 31.88
C THR A 1047 -12.29 -10.69 33.05
N VAL A 1048 -11.36 -9.75 32.90
CA VAL A 1048 -11.07 -8.68 33.86
C VAL A 1048 -11.49 -7.33 33.30
N ILE A 1049 -11.96 -6.43 34.18
CA ILE A 1049 -12.41 -5.09 33.83
C ILE A 1049 -11.65 -4.08 34.68
N PRO A 1050 -10.75 -3.30 34.06
CA PRO A 1050 -10.18 -2.09 34.65
C PRO A 1050 -11.23 -1.13 35.18
N VAL A 1051 -10.99 -0.61 36.38
CA VAL A 1051 -11.85 0.36 37.05
C VAL A 1051 -11.06 1.53 37.63
N LEU A 1052 -11.63 2.72 37.51
CA LEU A 1052 -11.11 3.99 38.04
C LEU A 1052 -12.19 4.61 38.91
N ARG A 1053 -11.82 5.10 40.09
CA ARG A 1053 -12.71 5.77 41.02
C ARG A 1053 -12.11 7.09 41.49
N ILE A 1054 -12.94 8.11 41.59
CA ILE A 1054 -12.61 9.41 42.17
C ILE A 1054 -13.44 9.61 43.43
N THR A 1055 -12.84 10.12 44.50
CA THR A 1055 -13.51 10.49 45.75
C THR A 1055 -13.31 11.99 46.05
N THR A 1056 -14.38 12.67 46.48
CA THR A 1056 -14.37 14.09 46.89
C THR A 1056 -14.22 14.26 48.40
N ALA A 1057 -13.90 15.46 48.88
CA ALA A 1057 -13.84 15.79 50.31
C ALA A 1057 -15.16 15.51 51.07
N PRO A 1058 -16.36 15.78 50.49
CA PRO A 1058 -17.63 15.32 51.04
C PRO A 1058 -17.87 13.80 51.01
N GLY A 1059 -16.99 13.02 50.38
CA GLY A 1059 -17.09 11.57 50.26
C GLY A 1059 -17.91 11.06 49.06
N GLU A 1060 -18.28 11.95 48.12
CA GLU A 1060 -18.95 11.55 46.87
C GLU A 1060 -17.98 10.75 45.98
N ARG A 1061 -18.48 9.72 45.30
CA ARG A 1061 -17.66 8.83 44.45
C ARG A 1061 -18.22 8.71 43.05
N ARG A 1062 -17.36 8.81 42.04
CA ARG A 1062 -17.66 8.44 40.64
C ARG A 1062 -16.71 7.33 40.19
N THR A 1063 -17.24 6.34 39.49
CA THR A 1063 -16.48 5.17 39.02
C THR A 1063 -16.68 4.97 37.53
N GLY A 1064 -15.58 4.74 36.81
CA GLY A 1064 -15.53 4.41 35.39
C GLY A 1064 -15.02 2.99 35.21
N THR A 1065 -15.44 2.33 34.13
CA THR A 1065 -15.04 0.96 33.78
C THR A 1065 -14.88 0.82 32.26
N THR A 1066 -14.09 -0.14 31.77
CA THR A 1066 -14.00 -0.45 30.33
C THR A 1066 -14.96 -1.55 29.91
N ARG A 1067 -15.07 -1.78 28.59
CA ARG A 1067 -15.61 -3.04 28.08
C ARG A 1067 -14.68 -4.20 28.45
N ALA A 1068 -15.26 -5.36 28.70
CA ALA A 1068 -14.53 -6.60 28.91
C ALA A 1068 -13.71 -6.95 27.65
N LEU A 1069 -12.38 -6.98 27.77
CA LEU A 1069 -11.48 -7.39 26.68
C LEU A 1069 -10.55 -8.50 27.20
N PRO A 1070 -10.35 -9.59 26.43
CA PRO A 1070 -9.67 -10.79 26.94
C PRO A 1070 -8.17 -10.60 27.23
N VAL A 1071 -7.50 -9.64 26.59
CA VAL A 1071 -6.12 -9.20 26.86
C VAL A 1071 -5.87 -7.92 26.06
N SER A 1072 -5.50 -6.81 26.69
CA SER A 1072 -5.15 -5.56 25.99
C SER A 1072 -4.69 -4.45 26.94
N TRP A 1073 -4.06 -3.44 26.35
CA TRP A 1073 -4.05 -2.10 26.91
C TRP A 1073 -5.45 -1.50 27.00
N ASN A 1074 -5.80 -0.97 28.17
CA ASN A 1074 -7.12 -0.46 28.50
C ASN A 1074 -7.02 0.97 29.03
N ARG A 1075 -7.99 1.82 28.68
CA ARG A 1075 -8.15 3.17 29.21
C ARG A 1075 -9.47 3.27 29.93
N VAL A 1076 -9.42 3.57 31.22
CA VAL A 1076 -10.62 3.82 32.01
C VAL A 1076 -10.75 5.32 32.21
N ALA A 1077 -11.95 5.84 32.01
CA ALA A 1077 -12.28 7.24 32.17
C ALA A 1077 -13.50 7.44 33.07
N VAL A 1078 -13.51 8.54 33.82
CA VAL A 1078 -14.62 9.04 34.62
C VAL A 1078 -14.95 10.44 34.15
N ASP A 1079 -16.15 10.63 33.63
CA ASP A 1079 -16.68 11.95 33.28
C ASP A 1079 -16.87 12.79 34.56
N VAL A 1080 -16.22 13.94 34.60
CA VAL A 1080 -16.30 14.94 35.67
C VAL A 1080 -16.80 16.29 35.16
N ALA A 1081 -17.22 16.36 33.89
CA ALA A 1081 -17.70 17.55 33.23
C ALA A 1081 -18.87 18.16 33.99
N GLY A 1082 -18.72 19.42 34.42
CA GLY A 1082 -19.77 20.14 35.14
C GLY A 1082 -20.14 19.51 36.49
N TRP A 1083 -19.36 18.57 37.02
CA TRP A 1083 -19.59 17.96 38.33
C TRP A 1083 -19.14 18.93 39.42
N PRO A 1084 -20.03 19.45 40.29
CA PRO A 1084 -19.63 20.40 41.33
C PRO A 1084 -18.58 19.83 42.29
N GLY A 1085 -18.67 18.52 42.58
CA GLY A 1085 -17.73 17.80 43.44
C GLY A 1085 -16.31 17.69 42.88
N ALA A 1086 -16.11 17.95 41.58
CA ALA A 1086 -14.80 17.93 40.96
C ALA A 1086 -13.83 18.98 41.53
N LYS A 1087 -14.32 19.99 42.26
CA LYS A 1087 -13.49 21.05 42.84
C LYS A 1087 -12.73 20.67 44.11
N GLU A 1088 -13.08 19.54 44.71
CA GLU A 1088 -12.56 19.14 46.02
C GLU A 1088 -12.20 17.65 46.03
N ILE A 1089 -11.39 17.18 45.08
CA ILE A 1089 -10.98 15.76 44.98
C ILE A 1089 -9.96 15.42 46.05
N THR A 1090 -10.19 14.32 46.79
CA THR A 1090 -9.31 13.85 47.87
C THR A 1090 -8.65 12.50 47.60
N GLU A 1091 -9.16 11.70 46.66
CA GLU A 1091 -8.56 10.42 46.30
C GLU A 1091 -8.84 10.04 44.84
N ILE A 1092 -7.84 9.45 44.17
CA ILE A 1092 -8.02 8.67 42.94
C ILE A 1092 -7.64 7.22 43.24
N ALA A 1093 -8.45 6.26 42.80
CA ALA A 1093 -8.20 4.83 42.99
C ALA A 1093 -8.37 4.05 41.69
N VAL A 1094 -7.48 3.10 41.44
CA VAL A 1094 -7.49 2.21 40.27
C VAL A 1094 -7.50 0.74 40.70
N GLY A 1095 -8.10 -0.14 39.89
CA GLY A 1095 -8.18 -1.56 40.22
C GLY A 1095 -8.72 -2.42 39.08
N LEU A 1096 -8.92 -3.71 39.39
CA LEU A 1096 -9.54 -4.69 38.49
C LEU A 1096 -10.80 -5.30 39.12
N VAL A 1097 -11.84 -5.49 38.30
CA VAL A 1097 -13.02 -6.31 38.61
C VAL A 1097 -12.96 -7.60 37.81
N TRP A 1098 -13.17 -8.75 38.46
CA TRP A 1098 -13.34 -10.04 37.78
C TRP A 1098 -14.82 -10.31 37.43
N LYS A 1099 -15.11 -10.84 36.23
CA LYS A 1099 -16.41 -11.41 35.83
C LYS A 1099 -16.31 -12.90 35.45
N ASP A 1100 -17.30 -13.68 35.90
CA ASP A 1100 -17.48 -15.12 35.61
C ASP A 1100 -17.91 -15.45 34.16
N VAL A 1101 -18.08 -14.45 33.29
CA VAL A 1101 -18.69 -14.66 31.97
C VAL A 1101 -17.64 -14.65 30.86
N HIS A 1102 -17.61 -15.76 30.12
CA HIS A 1102 -16.87 -15.94 28.87
C HIS A 1102 -17.74 -15.46 27.70
N ASP A 1103 -17.31 -14.42 26.97
CA ASP A 1103 -17.93 -14.02 25.70
C ASP A 1103 -16.99 -14.37 24.54
N TRP A 1104 -17.13 -15.60 24.03
CA TRP A 1104 -16.36 -16.11 22.88
C TRP A 1104 -16.82 -15.55 21.53
N ALA A 1105 -17.85 -14.69 21.49
CA ALA A 1105 -18.45 -14.28 20.23
C ALA A 1105 -17.61 -13.24 19.45
N ARG A 1106 -16.52 -12.69 20.03
CA ARG A 1106 -15.86 -11.49 19.49
C ARG A 1106 -14.33 -11.42 19.60
N GLY A 1107 -13.61 -12.54 19.72
CA GLY A 1107 -12.14 -12.52 19.75
C GLY A 1107 -11.49 -13.81 19.21
N PRO A 1108 -10.21 -13.76 18.80
CA PRO A 1108 -9.48 -14.92 18.31
C PRO A 1108 -9.46 -16.05 19.35
N LYS A 1109 -9.71 -17.28 18.89
CA LYS A 1109 -9.76 -18.49 19.72
C LYS A 1109 -8.35 -19.00 19.99
N TYR A 1110 -7.62 -18.36 20.88
CA TYR A 1110 -6.36 -18.93 21.36
C TYR A 1110 -6.67 -20.07 22.37
N GLU A 1111 -6.51 -21.32 21.97
CA GLU A 1111 -6.44 -22.44 22.93
C GLU A 1111 -5.07 -22.43 23.61
N ILE A 1112 -4.98 -21.69 24.71
CA ILE A 1112 -3.77 -21.68 25.54
C ILE A 1112 -3.87 -22.85 26.53
N GLY A 1113 -2.92 -23.79 26.44
CA GLY A 1113 -2.84 -24.97 27.30
C GLY A 1113 -2.91 -24.65 28.80
N ALA A 1114 -3.31 -25.64 29.60
CA ALA A 1114 -3.62 -25.49 31.03
C ALA A 1114 -2.49 -24.86 31.86
N VAL A 1115 -2.56 -23.55 32.10
CA VAL A 1115 -1.64 -22.84 33.01
C VAL A 1115 -2.18 -22.92 34.44
N LYS A 1116 -1.33 -23.35 35.39
CA LYS A 1116 -1.62 -23.37 36.83
C LYS A 1116 -1.86 -21.94 37.32
N ALA A 1117 -2.81 -21.77 38.26
CA ALA A 1117 -3.21 -20.50 38.85
C ALA A 1117 -2.00 -19.68 39.38
N ALA A 1118 -1.50 -18.76 38.55
CA ALA A 1118 -0.57 -17.71 38.96
C ALA A 1118 -1.34 -16.48 39.47
N ASP A 1119 -0.66 -15.60 40.21
CA ASP A 1119 -1.22 -14.32 40.67
C ASP A 1119 -1.73 -13.50 39.47
N THR A 1120 -2.91 -12.88 39.64
CA THR A 1120 -3.43 -11.94 38.63
C THR A 1120 -2.68 -10.64 38.75
N LEU A 1121 -2.13 -10.09 37.67
CA LEU A 1121 -1.46 -8.80 37.71
C LEU A 1121 -2.10 -7.81 36.74
N PHE A 1122 -1.96 -6.53 37.07
CA PHE A 1122 -2.18 -5.43 36.12
C PHE A 1122 -1.06 -4.41 36.31
N ARG A 1123 -0.78 -3.68 35.23
CA ARG A 1123 0.11 -2.52 35.30
C ARG A 1123 -0.69 -1.25 35.11
N VAL A 1124 -0.35 -0.22 35.86
CA VAL A 1124 -0.94 1.11 35.76
C VAL A 1124 0.09 2.05 35.19
N GLY A 1125 -0.27 2.67 34.07
CA GLY A 1125 0.47 3.74 33.42
C GLY A 1125 -0.03 5.11 33.84
N ARG A 1126 -0.26 5.98 32.85
CA ARG A 1126 -0.71 7.35 33.11
C ARG A 1126 -2.07 7.35 33.80
N VAL A 1127 -2.13 7.98 34.97
CA VAL A 1127 -3.38 8.45 35.60
C VAL A 1127 -3.43 9.96 35.35
N GLY A 1128 -4.57 10.56 35.08
CA GLY A 1128 -4.60 11.98 34.69
C GLY A 1128 -5.99 12.53 34.52
N TRP A 1129 -6.10 13.77 34.05
CA TRP A 1129 -7.37 14.38 33.68
C TRP A 1129 -7.20 15.27 32.46
N THR A 1130 -8.29 15.50 31.72
CA THR A 1130 -8.30 16.36 30.54
C THR A 1130 -9.57 17.19 30.47
N SER A 1131 -9.46 18.39 29.91
CA SER A 1131 -10.58 19.24 29.51
C SER A 1131 -11.03 18.98 28.07
N ALA A 1132 -10.34 18.09 27.35
CA ALA A 1132 -10.79 17.59 26.06
C ALA A 1132 -11.95 16.63 26.30
N PRO A 1133 -13.14 16.91 25.76
CA PRO A 1133 -14.34 16.22 26.20
C PRO A 1133 -14.31 14.72 25.95
N ARG A 1134 -13.64 14.22 24.90
CA ARG A 1134 -13.73 12.80 24.46
C ARG A 1134 -12.56 12.29 23.60
N THR A 1135 -11.31 12.36 24.09
CA THR A 1135 -10.17 11.61 23.51
C THR A 1135 -9.90 10.26 24.20
N TRP A 1136 -10.75 9.88 25.18
CA TRP A 1136 -10.54 8.76 26.13
C TRP A 1136 -11.79 7.92 26.35
#